data_AF-A0AA95G911-F1
#
_entry.id   AF-A0AA95G911-F1
#
_cell.length_a   1.000
_cell.length_b   1.000
_cell.length_c   1.000
_cell.angle_alpha   90.00
_cell.angle_beta   90.00
_cell.angle_gamma   90.00
#
_symmetry.space_group_name_H-M   'P 1'
#
loop_
_entity.id
_entity.type
_entity.pdbx_description
1 polymer ?
#
loop_
_entity_poly.entity_id
_entity_poly.type
_entity_poly.pdbx_seq_one_letter_code
_entity_poly.pdbx_strand_id
1 'polypeptide(L)'
;MKVTNIFDLSDNSKLKNSKNINGNNFKEFAVELSKDWLGVLQGKSLLQDALSAITVASVALPLNIALAVACGLPASSGLLAGAIGGGLAAIFGGARLQVTGPAAALNVMVLAITKDYGPIGVCFSCLLIGCFQILLSFISAGKFIKFVPEAVLAGFTTGVGIKLLDSQIPQLFGFDYSILHILKSFDDYRWLHEVSWFAVICGLFVAFLVIACKSFKRLPASFIAIVIVTALSAHLNWSIERVGAIPNSLPFPSFPWVASDKLLNLFFATIPLAFLASVESLLSAQAIDRMTNFKKPHNSNLELLGQGIGNLGSGLVGGMPVSGVIVRSTVNVQSGAKTRLSAFLHAILLIASILYFSQIMEAIPLAALSGLLCVVGFRLVEFKSLFHLMKESKFQALSFLVTAIGTTTGHLMLGLFLGICIYFLNRLFEKTTTDEKLADKNKQAKSKKIRALIDTIDKKENLLKKKHINLEKEKNSWFEQIRDKASFAASSFVHHKASIIGKVILGEQVHIAAESSIRADEGTPFYIGNYSNIQDGVVIHALKEKWVTVGEDDWAVYIGENVSVAHQALVHGPCYIGNNSFIGFQAIVHDSIIGSHCYIGIGAIVVGVEIPSGKYVPHGSVIDSIDKVELLPLVTDAHLHFNDDVVEVNKGLVKAYKKHNTTFSDSKTNLLNIGSKLNLQSDKF
;
A
#
# COMPACT_ATOMS: atom_id res chain seq x y z
N MET A 1 51.03 22.51 -3.11
CA MET A 1 50.48 21.33 -3.80
C MET A 1 48.96 21.46 -3.76
N LYS A 2 48.36 21.84 -4.90
CA LYS A 2 46.92 22.13 -5.06
C LYS A 2 46.19 20.82 -5.38
N VAL A 3 45.13 20.50 -4.65
CA VAL A 3 44.02 19.66 -5.12
C VAL A 3 42.73 20.31 -4.63
N THR A 4 42.24 21.27 -5.41
CA THR A 4 40.90 21.86 -5.30
C THR A 4 40.33 21.85 -6.72
N ASN A 5 39.07 21.44 -6.85
CA ASN A 5 38.21 21.34 -8.05
C ASN A 5 38.06 19.95 -8.69
N ILE A 6 37.25 19.10 -8.07
CA ILE A 6 36.34 18.18 -8.77
C ILE A 6 35.11 18.03 -7.87
N PHE A 7 34.13 18.95 -7.93
CA PHE A 7 32.73 18.78 -7.54
C PHE A 7 32.04 20.14 -7.70
N ASP A 8 31.88 20.56 -8.96
CA ASP A 8 30.94 21.62 -9.30
C ASP A 8 29.81 20.99 -10.11
N LEU A 9 28.64 20.85 -9.48
CA LEU A 9 27.42 20.29 -10.06
C LEU A 9 26.32 21.35 -9.96
N SER A 10 26.55 22.49 -10.60
CA SER A 10 25.52 23.47 -10.92
C SER A 10 25.18 23.42 -12.41
N ASP A 11 24.55 22.34 -12.88
CA ASP A 11 23.71 22.45 -14.09
C ASP A 11 22.72 21.29 -14.19
N ASN A 12 21.47 21.56 -13.83
CA ASN A 12 20.40 20.57 -13.70
C ASN A 12 19.39 20.63 -14.87
N SER A 13 19.85 21.01 -16.07
CA SER A 13 18.96 21.34 -17.19
C SER A 13 19.10 20.45 -18.45
N LYS A 14 19.97 19.42 -18.46
CA LYS A 14 20.19 18.57 -19.67
C LYS A 14 20.25 17.06 -19.41
N LEU A 15 19.21 16.51 -18.78
CA LEU A 15 18.98 15.05 -18.68
C LEU A 15 17.57 14.64 -19.13
N LYS A 16 17.06 15.27 -20.20
CA LYS A 16 15.94 14.73 -20.98
C LYS A 16 16.48 14.27 -22.33
N ASN A 17 16.19 13.02 -22.68
CA ASN A 17 16.52 12.28 -23.90
C ASN A 17 17.87 11.53 -23.93
N SER A 18 17.88 10.33 -23.36
CA SER A 18 18.57 9.17 -23.94
C SER A 18 18.08 7.86 -23.31
N LYS A 19 17.35 7.07 -24.09
CA LYS A 19 17.05 5.65 -23.81
C LYS A 19 18.35 4.86 -23.97
N ASN A 20 19.04 4.59 -22.86
CA ASN A 20 20.12 3.60 -22.80
C ASN A 20 19.86 2.71 -21.57
N ILE A 21 19.26 1.53 -21.79
CA ILE A 21 18.52 0.78 -20.77
C ILE A 21 19.42 0.03 -19.77
N ASN A 22 20.73 -0.16 -20.01
CA ASN A 22 21.58 -0.90 -19.06
C ASN A 22 22.66 -0.07 -18.35
N GLY A 23 23.08 1.07 -18.90
CA GLY A 23 24.12 1.92 -18.28
C GLY A 23 23.61 2.91 -17.22
N ASN A 24 22.31 3.24 -17.24
CA ASN A 24 21.74 4.31 -16.40
C ASN A 24 21.32 3.83 -15.00
N ASN A 25 20.86 2.59 -14.85
CA ASN A 25 20.28 2.11 -13.57
C ASN A 25 21.27 2.12 -12.41
N PHE A 26 22.52 1.70 -12.64
CA PHE A 26 23.53 1.66 -11.58
C PHE A 26 23.91 3.06 -11.09
N LYS A 27 24.05 4.02 -12.03
CA LYS A 27 24.33 5.42 -11.70
C LYS A 27 23.16 6.04 -10.94
N GLU A 28 21.92 5.74 -11.32
CA GLU A 28 20.72 6.16 -10.59
C GLU A 28 20.69 5.60 -9.16
N PHE A 29 20.96 4.29 -8.99
CA PHE A 29 21.05 3.65 -7.68
C PHE A 29 22.13 4.28 -6.80
N ALA A 30 23.34 4.50 -7.35
CA ALA A 30 24.43 5.15 -6.63
C ALA A 30 24.10 6.59 -6.22
N VAL A 31 23.43 7.35 -7.09
CA VAL A 31 22.97 8.72 -6.78
C VAL A 31 21.89 8.70 -5.68
N GLU A 32 20.97 7.76 -5.71
CA GLU A 32 19.94 7.64 -4.67
C GLU A 32 20.52 7.23 -3.32
N LEU A 33 21.37 6.19 -3.28
CA LEU A 33 22.05 5.75 -2.07
C LEU A 33 22.95 6.83 -1.47
N SER A 34 23.72 7.54 -2.32
CA SER A 34 24.60 8.62 -1.84
C SER A 34 23.81 9.77 -1.23
N LYS A 35 22.69 10.18 -1.84
CA LYS A 35 21.79 11.18 -1.26
C LYS A 35 21.23 10.75 0.10
N ASP A 36 20.86 9.47 0.23
CA ASP A 36 20.31 8.95 1.47
C ASP A 36 21.35 8.92 2.60
N TRP A 37 22.57 8.44 2.30
CA TRP A 37 23.67 8.41 3.26
C TRP A 37 24.21 9.81 3.59
N LEU A 38 24.23 10.74 2.64
CA LEU A 38 24.50 12.15 2.91
C LEU A 38 23.42 12.75 3.84
N GLY A 39 22.16 12.37 3.65
CA GLY A 39 21.07 12.76 4.56
C GLY A 39 21.24 12.23 5.98
N VAL A 40 21.82 11.02 6.15
CA VAL A 40 22.19 10.49 7.48
C VAL A 40 23.26 11.36 8.13
N LEU A 41 24.33 11.70 7.39
CA LEU A 41 25.45 12.49 7.91
C LEU A 41 25.07 13.95 8.23
N GLN A 42 24.14 14.53 7.47
CA GLN A 42 23.65 15.90 7.67
C GLN A 42 22.53 15.98 8.72
N GLY A 43 21.89 14.85 9.06
CA GLY A 43 20.73 14.79 9.93
C GLY A 43 21.05 14.87 11.42
N LYS A 44 20.15 15.48 12.21
CA LYS A 44 20.21 15.48 13.69
C LYS A 44 19.44 14.30 14.33
N SER A 45 19.19 13.22 13.59
CA SER A 45 18.35 12.10 14.05
C SER A 45 19.12 10.95 14.71
N LEU A 46 20.44 11.06 14.90
CA LEU A 46 21.29 9.96 15.38
C LEU A 46 20.77 9.32 16.68
N LEU A 47 20.36 10.12 17.67
CA LEU A 47 19.80 9.60 18.91
C LEU A 47 18.47 8.85 18.69
N GLN A 48 17.60 9.36 17.81
CA GLN A 48 16.31 8.73 17.51
C GLN A 48 16.50 7.41 16.75
N ASP A 49 17.41 7.40 15.78
CA ASP A 49 17.76 6.21 15.02
C ASP A 49 18.45 5.16 15.91
N ALA A 50 19.32 5.57 16.85
CA ALA A 50 19.95 4.67 17.80
C ALA A 50 18.97 4.06 18.81
N LEU A 51 18.06 4.86 19.39
CA LEU A 51 17.02 4.35 20.28
C LEU A 51 16.07 3.39 19.56
N SER A 52 15.69 3.73 18.33
CA SER A 52 14.88 2.84 17.50
C SER A 52 15.61 1.53 17.20
N ALA A 53 16.89 1.58 16.85
CA ALA A 53 17.72 0.40 16.61
C ALA A 53 17.77 -0.54 17.82
N ILE A 54 17.88 0.01 19.04
CA ILE A 54 17.84 -0.77 20.29
C ILE A 54 16.50 -1.49 20.46
N THR A 55 15.39 -0.77 20.28
CA THR A 55 14.04 -1.37 20.36
C THR A 55 13.85 -2.48 19.33
N VAL A 56 14.25 -2.23 18.08
CA VAL A 56 14.12 -3.21 16.98
C VAL A 56 15.05 -4.41 17.21
N ALA A 57 16.29 -4.21 17.67
CA ALA A 57 17.24 -5.28 18.02
C ALA A 57 16.68 -6.18 19.11
N SER A 58 16.06 -5.58 20.13
CA SER A 58 15.42 -6.30 21.23
C SER A 58 14.29 -7.20 20.71
N VAL A 59 13.46 -6.71 19.77
CA VAL A 59 12.39 -7.52 19.16
C VAL A 59 12.93 -8.60 18.22
N ALA A 60 13.96 -8.30 17.42
CA ALA A 60 14.45 -9.21 16.39
C ALA A 60 15.33 -10.33 16.92
N LEU A 61 16.14 -10.09 17.96
CA LEU A 61 17.06 -11.07 18.54
C LEU A 61 16.35 -12.40 18.88
N PRO A 62 15.29 -12.42 19.71
CA PRO A 62 14.60 -13.68 20.02
C PRO A 62 13.91 -14.28 18.81
N LEU A 63 13.36 -13.44 17.92
CA LEU A 63 12.66 -13.92 16.73
C LEU A 63 13.62 -14.55 15.70
N ASN A 64 14.83 -14.03 15.55
CA ASN A 64 15.88 -14.60 14.69
C ASN A 64 16.27 -16.00 15.16
N ILE A 65 16.51 -16.16 16.47
CA ILE A 65 16.84 -17.45 17.08
C ILE A 65 15.67 -18.42 16.89
N ALA A 66 14.45 -17.98 17.21
CA ALA A 66 13.26 -18.81 17.12
C ALA A 66 13.03 -19.35 15.70
N LEU A 67 13.11 -18.48 14.69
CA LEU A 67 12.90 -18.88 13.29
C LEU A 67 13.97 -19.85 12.78
N ALA A 68 15.25 -19.62 13.12
CA ALA A 68 16.31 -20.54 12.74
C ALA A 68 16.09 -21.94 13.35
N VAL A 69 15.80 -22.00 14.65
CA VAL A 69 15.53 -23.28 15.34
C VAL A 69 14.29 -23.96 14.76
N ALA A 70 13.23 -23.20 14.45
CA ALA A 70 12.02 -23.74 13.82
C ALA A 70 12.25 -24.27 12.40
N CYS A 71 13.32 -23.85 11.73
CA CYS A 71 13.77 -24.43 10.45
C CYS A 71 14.69 -25.64 10.62
N GLY A 72 15.04 -26.06 11.85
CA GLY A 72 16.05 -27.08 12.09
C GLY A 72 17.48 -26.60 11.84
N LEU A 73 17.71 -25.28 11.88
CA LEU A 73 19.02 -24.66 11.70
C LEU A 73 19.62 -24.26 13.06
N PRO A 74 20.95 -24.13 13.14
CA PRO A 74 21.59 -23.51 14.30
C PRO A 74 21.03 -22.11 14.57
N ALA A 75 20.85 -21.76 15.84
CA ALA A 75 20.38 -20.41 16.23
C ALA A 75 21.25 -19.28 15.66
N SER A 76 22.56 -19.53 15.51
CA SER A 76 23.49 -18.59 14.88
C SER A 76 23.10 -18.23 13.45
N SER A 77 22.53 -19.16 12.66
CA SER A 77 22.13 -18.88 11.27
C SER A 77 21.08 -17.78 11.17
N GLY A 78 20.12 -17.73 12.11
CA GLY A 78 19.11 -16.67 12.16
C GLY A 78 19.68 -15.32 12.60
N LEU A 79 20.58 -15.34 13.60
CA LEU A 79 21.26 -14.13 14.07
C LEU A 79 22.16 -13.54 12.99
N LEU A 80 22.96 -14.37 12.30
CA LEU A 80 23.83 -13.99 11.20
C LEU A 80 23.05 -13.46 10.00
N ALA A 81 21.91 -14.08 9.68
CA ALA A 81 21.03 -13.59 8.64
C ALA A 81 20.50 -12.18 8.93
N GLY A 82 20.00 -11.93 10.14
CA GLY A 82 19.54 -10.60 10.56
C GLY A 82 20.69 -9.57 10.64
N ALA A 83 21.86 -9.99 11.11
CA ALA A 83 23.03 -9.13 11.23
C ALA A 83 23.65 -8.79 9.87
N ILE A 84 24.16 -9.78 9.15
CA ILE A 84 24.90 -9.57 7.90
C ILE A 84 23.95 -9.32 6.74
N GLY A 85 22.95 -10.20 6.54
CA GLY A 85 21.98 -10.04 5.46
C GLY A 85 21.12 -8.79 5.64
N GLY A 86 20.61 -8.57 6.86
CA GLY A 86 19.86 -7.36 7.21
C GLY A 86 20.70 -6.07 7.13
N GLY A 87 21.95 -6.10 7.59
CA GLY A 87 22.88 -4.97 7.52
C GLY A 87 23.21 -4.58 6.08
N LEU A 88 23.53 -5.55 5.22
CA LEU A 88 23.78 -5.31 3.80
C LEU A 88 22.54 -4.75 3.09
N ALA A 89 21.36 -5.30 3.37
CA ALA A 89 20.11 -4.78 2.83
C ALA A 89 19.83 -3.34 3.31
N ALA A 90 20.15 -3.00 4.57
CA ALA A 90 20.04 -1.62 5.06
C ALA A 90 21.01 -0.65 4.35
N ILE A 91 22.19 -1.13 3.96
CA ILE A 91 23.20 -0.33 3.26
C ILE A 91 22.79 -0.09 1.80
N PHE A 92 22.38 -1.13 1.09
CA PHE A 92 22.18 -1.11 -0.36
C PHE A 92 20.71 -1.06 -0.81
N GLY A 93 19.76 -1.18 0.11
CA GLY A 93 18.32 -1.20 -0.17
C GLY A 93 17.71 0.16 -0.49
N GLY A 94 16.51 0.08 -1.08
CA GLY A 94 15.71 1.22 -1.56
C GLY A 94 14.66 1.67 -0.54
N ALA A 95 14.32 0.84 0.45
CA ALA A 95 13.37 1.15 1.50
C ALA A 95 14.10 1.57 2.79
N ARG A 96 14.26 2.87 3.00
CA ARG A 96 15.14 3.44 4.03
C ARG A 96 14.85 2.98 5.46
N LEU A 97 13.58 2.81 5.84
CA LEU A 97 13.20 2.44 7.21
C LEU A 97 12.86 0.95 7.37
N GLN A 98 13.02 0.18 6.30
CA GLN A 98 12.82 -1.26 6.30
C GLN A 98 13.91 -1.94 7.11
N VAL A 99 13.51 -2.94 7.89
CA VAL A 99 14.40 -3.84 8.63
C VAL A 99 14.28 -5.22 8.01
N THR A 100 15.41 -5.72 7.53
CA THR A 100 15.53 -7.01 6.87
C THR A 100 16.03 -8.08 7.85
N GLY A 101 15.54 -9.30 7.68
CA GLY A 101 16.03 -10.47 8.41
C GLY A 101 15.20 -11.71 8.06
N PRO A 102 15.40 -12.82 8.81
CA PRO A 102 14.56 -14.01 8.69
C PRO A 102 13.08 -13.67 8.90
N ALA A 103 12.24 -14.18 8.01
CA ALA A 103 10.79 -13.95 8.04
C ALA A 103 10.03 -15.27 8.24
N ALA A 104 8.99 -15.22 9.06
CA ALA A 104 8.13 -16.38 9.35
C ALA A 104 7.47 -16.94 8.07
N ALA A 105 7.13 -16.06 7.12
CA ALA A 105 6.62 -16.41 5.78
C ALA A 105 7.53 -17.39 5.02
N LEU A 106 8.85 -17.28 5.21
CA LEU A 106 9.84 -18.12 4.52
C LEU A 106 10.10 -19.44 5.25
N ASN A 107 9.70 -19.54 6.53
CA ASN A 107 10.15 -20.57 7.47
C ASN A 107 9.83 -21.99 7.01
N VAL A 108 8.62 -22.20 6.48
CA VAL A 108 8.16 -23.52 6.02
C VAL A 108 8.98 -24.02 4.83
N MET A 109 9.32 -23.13 3.89
CA MET A 109 10.17 -23.48 2.75
C MET A 109 11.62 -23.71 3.15
N VAL A 110 12.15 -22.88 4.05
CA VAL A 110 13.50 -23.07 4.56
C VAL A 110 13.60 -24.37 5.35
N LEU A 111 12.57 -24.74 6.13
CA LEU A 111 12.50 -26.05 6.80
C LEU A 111 12.49 -27.20 5.79
N ALA A 112 11.73 -27.09 4.70
CA ALA A 112 11.71 -28.12 3.65
C ALA A 112 13.11 -28.30 3.01
N ILE A 113 13.77 -27.19 2.66
CA ILE A 113 15.14 -27.22 2.12
C ILE A 113 16.12 -27.80 3.15
N THR A 114 15.96 -27.45 4.43
CA THR A 114 16.82 -27.96 5.51
C THR A 114 16.67 -29.48 5.65
N LYS A 115 15.46 -30.03 5.53
CA LYS A 115 15.23 -31.48 5.60
C LYS A 115 15.87 -32.23 4.43
N ASP A 116 15.77 -31.70 3.22
CA ASP A 116 16.20 -32.40 2.00
C ASP A 116 17.70 -32.19 1.66
N TYR A 117 18.25 -31.02 2.02
CA TYR A 117 19.58 -30.55 1.62
C TYR A 117 20.47 -30.11 2.79
N GLY A 118 19.95 -30.09 4.02
CA GLY A 118 20.68 -29.68 5.22
C GLY A 118 20.95 -28.17 5.29
N PRO A 119 21.67 -27.72 6.34
CA PRO A 119 22.03 -26.31 6.53
C PRO A 119 22.84 -25.71 5.37
N ILE A 120 23.71 -26.51 4.76
CA ILE A 120 24.53 -26.09 3.61
C ILE A 120 23.64 -25.81 2.39
N GLY A 121 22.61 -26.63 2.16
CA GLY A 121 21.61 -26.39 1.13
C GLY A 121 20.88 -25.07 1.31
N VAL A 122 20.51 -24.72 2.56
CA VAL A 122 19.90 -23.41 2.86
C VAL A 122 20.86 -22.26 2.57
N CYS A 123 22.13 -22.37 2.95
CA CYS A 123 23.14 -21.36 2.67
C CYS A 123 23.31 -21.14 1.15
N PHE A 124 23.34 -22.24 0.37
CA PHE A 124 23.40 -22.17 -1.08
C PHE A 124 22.12 -21.57 -1.69
N SER A 125 20.94 -21.92 -1.15
CA SER A 125 19.67 -21.28 -1.54
C SER A 125 19.69 -19.78 -1.29
N CYS A 126 20.31 -19.28 -0.22
CA CYS A 126 20.49 -17.84 -0.01
C CYS A 126 21.27 -17.21 -1.18
N LEU A 127 22.32 -17.87 -1.68
CA LEU A 127 23.07 -17.37 -2.83
C LEU A 127 22.20 -17.32 -4.08
N LEU A 128 21.41 -18.36 -4.35
CA LEU A 128 20.48 -18.41 -5.47
C LEU A 128 19.39 -17.33 -5.38
N ILE A 129 18.80 -17.13 -4.18
CA ILE A 129 17.82 -16.07 -3.92
C ILE A 129 18.46 -14.71 -4.18
N GLY A 130 19.69 -14.50 -3.71
CA GLY A 130 20.45 -13.27 -3.92
C GLY A 130 20.65 -12.96 -5.41
N CYS A 131 21.16 -13.93 -6.16
CA CYS A 131 21.34 -13.84 -7.61
C CYS A 131 20.01 -13.56 -8.33
N PHE A 132 18.93 -14.25 -7.94
CA PHE A 132 17.60 -14.05 -8.51
C PHE A 132 17.05 -12.64 -8.26
N GLN A 133 17.18 -12.12 -7.04
CA GLN A 133 16.74 -10.77 -6.67
C GLN A 133 17.53 -9.67 -7.41
N ILE A 134 18.86 -9.85 -7.54
CA ILE A 134 19.72 -8.96 -8.33
C ILE A 134 19.29 -8.98 -9.80
N LEU A 135 19.02 -10.16 -10.36
CA LEU A 135 18.51 -10.29 -11.73
C LEU A 135 17.19 -9.54 -11.91
N LEU A 136 16.22 -9.74 -10.99
CA LEU A 136 14.94 -9.03 -11.01
C LEU A 136 15.10 -7.51 -10.92
N SER A 137 16.07 -7.03 -10.14
CA SER A 137 16.39 -5.60 -10.05
C SER A 137 16.83 -5.03 -11.40
N PHE A 138 17.75 -5.70 -12.09
CA PHE A 138 18.30 -5.21 -13.37
C PHE A 138 17.30 -5.24 -14.51
N ILE A 139 16.42 -6.25 -14.58
CA ILE A 139 15.34 -6.28 -15.57
C ILE A 139 14.17 -5.35 -15.20
N SER A 140 14.30 -4.55 -14.15
CA SER A 140 13.28 -3.63 -13.64
C SER A 140 11.96 -4.30 -13.24
N ALA A 141 12.04 -5.55 -12.77
CA ALA A 141 10.87 -6.34 -12.44
C ALA A 141 10.23 -6.04 -11.08
N GLY A 142 10.80 -5.14 -10.28
CA GLY A 142 10.21 -4.71 -9.01
C GLY A 142 8.80 -4.11 -9.16
N LYS A 143 8.46 -3.59 -10.35
CA LYS A 143 7.12 -3.11 -10.66
C LYS A 143 6.09 -4.22 -10.87
N PHE A 144 6.52 -5.42 -11.29
CA PHE A 144 5.61 -6.54 -11.59
C PHE A 144 5.07 -7.23 -10.34
N ILE A 145 5.69 -7.04 -9.17
CA ILE A 145 5.20 -7.60 -7.90
C ILE A 145 3.82 -7.04 -7.52
N LYS A 146 3.43 -5.86 -8.05
CA LYS A 146 2.07 -5.31 -7.90
C LYS A 146 0.97 -6.17 -8.56
N PHE A 147 1.32 -7.14 -9.40
CA PHE A 147 0.38 -8.04 -10.04
C PHE A 147 0.14 -9.35 -9.27
N VAL A 148 0.82 -9.56 -8.13
CA VAL A 148 0.56 -10.72 -7.27
C VAL A 148 -0.81 -10.55 -6.62
N PRO A 149 -1.76 -11.49 -6.82
CA PRO A 149 -3.10 -11.35 -6.27
C PRO A 149 -3.10 -11.39 -4.74
N GLU A 150 -3.82 -10.46 -4.12
CA GLU A 150 -3.95 -10.39 -2.65
C GLU A 150 -4.53 -11.68 -2.07
N ALA A 151 -5.51 -12.29 -2.75
CA ALA A 151 -6.10 -13.58 -2.36
C ALA A 151 -5.06 -14.72 -2.28
N VAL A 152 -4.11 -14.75 -3.23
CA VAL A 152 -3.05 -15.77 -3.26
C VAL A 152 -2.06 -15.52 -2.11
N LEU A 153 -1.65 -14.27 -1.90
CA LEU A 153 -0.74 -13.91 -0.80
C LEU A 153 -1.35 -14.21 0.57
N ALA A 154 -2.60 -13.82 0.80
CA ALA A 154 -3.30 -14.03 2.06
C ALA A 154 -3.52 -15.53 2.31
N GLY A 155 -3.84 -16.31 1.26
CA GLY A 155 -3.95 -17.77 1.34
C GLY A 155 -2.62 -18.42 1.67
N PHE A 156 -1.54 -18.00 1.01
CA PHE A 156 -0.17 -18.45 1.29
C PHE A 156 0.23 -18.16 2.75
N THR A 157 0.07 -16.91 3.19
CA THR A 157 0.43 -16.46 4.55
C THR A 157 -0.36 -17.23 5.62
N THR A 158 -1.65 -17.48 5.36
CA THR A 158 -2.50 -18.33 6.20
C THR A 158 -1.98 -19.77 6.27
N GLY A 159 -1.64 -20.37 5.14
CA GLY A 159 -1.07 -21.72 5.10
C GLY A 159 0.26 -21.81 5.85
N VAL A 160 1.13 -20.80 5.75
CA VAL A 160 2.37 -20.70 6.54
C VAL A 160 2.06 -20.60 8.03
N GLY A 161 1.11 -19.74 8.43
CA GLY A 161 0.71 -19.59 9.82
C GLY A 161 0.23 -20.90 10.44
N ILE A 162 -0.62 -21.64 9.73
CA ILE A 162 -1.11 -22.95 10.16
C ILE A 162 0.03 -23.97 10.24
N LYS A 163 0.90 -24.04 9.22
CA LYS A 163 2.02 -24.98 9.21
C LYS A 163 3.07 -24.68 10.27
N LEU A 164 3.28 -23.40 10.59
CA LEU A 164 4.12 -22.98 11.69
C LEU A 164 3.51 -23.46 13.01
N LEU A 165 2.21 -23.22 13.26
CA LEU A 165 1.53 -23.72 14.44
C LEU A 165 1.60 -25.25 14.59
N ASP A 166 1.47 -25.99 13.49
CA ASP A 166 1.65 -27.46 13.43
C ASP A 166 3.01 -27.92 13.98
N SER A 167 4.07 -27.16 13.70
CA SER A 167 5.41 -27.45 14.22
C SER A 167 5.67 -26.94 15.64
N GLN A 168 5.06 -25.81 16.04
CA GLN A 168 5.42 -25.11 17.27
C GLN A 168 4.57 -25.52 18.48
N ILE A 169 3.32 -25.95 18.27
CA ILE A 169 2.46 -26.41 19.36
C ILE A 169 3.04 -27.65 20.04
N PRO A 170 3.51 -28.70 19.33
CA PRO A 170 4.13 -29.85 20.00
C PRO A 170 5.39 -29.49 20.79
N GLN A 171 6.23 -28.62 20.23
CA GLN A 171 7.44 -28.15 20.90
C GLN A 171 7.14 -27.33 22.16
N LEU A 172 5.98 -26.66 22.22
CA LEU A 172 5.49 -25.99 23.43
C LEU A 172 5.21 -26.97 24.57
N PHE A 173 4.73 -28.18 24.25
CA PHE A 173 4.48 -29.26 25.22
C PHE A 173 5.73 -30.07 25.58
N GLY A 174 6.84 -29.84 24.87
CA GLY A 174 8.07 -30.63 25.02
C GLY A 174 8.02 -31.97 24.30
N PHE A 175 7.25 -32.06 23.20
CA PHE A 175 7.10 -33.28 22.40
C PHE A 175 7.72 -33.16 21.01
N ASP A 176 8.14 -34.30 20.45
CA ASP A 176 8.57 -34.46 19.05
C ASP A 176 7.45 -34.89 18.09
N TYR A 177 6.20 -35.03 18.54
CA TYR A 177 5.07 -35.49 17.73
C TYR A 177 4.41 -34.39 16.88
N SER A 178 3.65 -34.76 15.85
CA SER A 178 2.78 -33.82 15.10
C SER A 178 1.41 -33.65 15.79
N ILE A 179 0.71 -32.54 15.55
CA ILE A 179 -0.62 -32.29 16.12
C ILE A 179 -1.61 -33.41 15.79
N LEU A 180 -1.54 -33.97 14.58
CA LEU A 180 -2.39 -35.10 14.17
C LEU A 180 -2.14 -36.36 15.00
N HIS A 181 -0.91 -36.57 15.47
CA HIS A 181 -0.60 -37.69 16.34
C HIS A 181 -1.18 -37.46 17.74
N ILE A 182 -1.04 -36.24 18.28
CA ILE A 182 -1.69 -35.84 19.54
C ILE A 182 -3.21 -36.06 19.45
N LEU A 183 -3.86 -35.60 18.37
CA LEU A 183 -5.30 -35.78 18.13
C LEU A 183 -5.73 -37.25 18.06
N LYS A 184 -4.89 -38.15 17.52
CA LYS A 184 -5.16 -39.59 17.49
C LYS A 184 -4.90 -40.28 18.83
N SER A 185 -4.03 -39.71 19.65
CA SER A 185 -3.70 -40.20 21.00
C SER A 185 -4.58 -39.63 22.10
N PHE A 186 -5.59 -38.80 21.77
CA PHE A 186 -6.49 -38.19 22.76
C PHE A 186 -7.27 -39.22 23.59
N ASP A 187 -7.50 -40.43 23.05
CA ASP A 187 -8.17 -41.52 23.75
C ASP A 187 -7.28 -42.22 24.80
N ASP A 188 -5.96 -42.03 24.77
CA ASP A 188 -5.00 -42.63 25.71
C ASP A 188 -4.31 -41.55 26.57
N TYR A 189 -4.77 -41.34 27.81
CA TYR A 189 -4.25 -40.31 28.73
C TYR A 189 -2.75 -40.38 29.04
N ARG A 190 -2.03 -41.44 28.61
CA ARG A 190 -0.59 -41.62 28.83
C ARG A 190 0.27 -40.49 28.26
N TRP A 191 -0.19 -39.84 27.19
CA TRP A 191 0.55 -38.71 26.59
C TRP A 191 0.77 -37.55 27.58
N LEU A 192 -0.10 -37.40 28.61
CA LEU A 192 0.04 -36.35 29.61
C LEU A 192 1.30 -36.51 30.48
N HIS A 193 1.79 -37.74 30.65
CA HIS A 193 2.98 -38.02 31.46
C HIS A 193 4.29 -37.67 30.74
N GLU A 194 4.25 -37.57 29.41
CA GLU A 194 5.40 -37.17 28.61
C GLU A 194 5.53 -35.63 28.53
N VAL A 195 4.50 -34.87 28.97
CA VAL A 195 4.48 -33.39 28.91
C VAL A 195 5.52 -32.82 29.87
N SER A 196 6.39 -31.95 29.36
CA SER A 196 7.22 -31.10 30.21
C SER A 196 6.43 -29.86 30.64
N TRP A 197 5.78 -29.94 31.81
CA TRP A 197 4.97 -28.83 32.33
C TRP A 197 5.77 -27.54 32.54
N PHE A 198 7.06 -27.63 32.89
CA PHE A 198 7.93 -26.45 32.96
C PHE A 198 8.13 -25.80 31.60
N ALA A 199 8.27 -26.59 30.52
CA ALA A 199 8.36 -26.09 29.15
C ALA A 199 7.07 -25.37 28.73
N VAL A 200 5.91 -25.97 29.03
CA VAL A 200 4.59 -25.37 28.78
C VAL A 200 4.44 -24.03 29.49
N ILE A 201 4.80 -23.96 30.78
CA ILE A 201 4.77 -22.72 31.56
C ILE A 201 5.65 -21.66 30.91
N CYS A 202 6.87 -22.03 30.47
CA CYS A 202 7.78 -21.10 29.83
C CYS A 202 7.18 -20.47 28.57
N GLY A 203 6.66 -21.29 27.66
CA GLY A 203 6.13 -20.79 26.40
C GLY A 203 4.79 -20.07 26.54
N LEU A 204 3.90 -20.56 27.40
CA LEU A 204 2.64 -19.84 27.70
C LEU A 204 2.90 -18.49 28.37
N PHE A 205 3.90 -18.39 29.25
CA PHE A 205 4.30 -17.12 29.85
C PHE A 205 4.76 -16.10 28.79
N VAL A 206 5.62 -16.53 27.85
CA VAL A 206 6.05 -15.67 26.74
C VAL A 206 4.88 -15.27 25.86
N ALA A 207 4.01 -16.22 25.48
CA ALA A 207 2.83 -15.93 24.68
C ALA A 207 1.89 -14.93 25.40
N PHE A 208 1.63 -15.15 26.69
CA PHE A 208 0.82 -14.28 27.53
C PHE A 208 1.38 -12.86 27.58
N LEU A 209 2.67 -12.66 27.88
CA LEU A 209 3.24 -11.31 27.95
C LEU A 209 3.20 -10.60 26.59
N VAL A 210 3.47 -11.29 25.49
CA VAL A 210 3.41 -10.69 24.15
C VAL A 210 1.98 -10.26 23.79
N ILE A 211 0.96 -11.02 24.22
CA ILE A 211 -0.45 -10.69 23.98
C ILE A 211 -0.91 -9.56 24.92
N ALA A 212 -0.58 -9.65 26.22
CA ALA A 212 -0.97 -8.69 27.23
C ALA A 212 -0.35 -7.31 26.97
N CYS A 213 0.90 -7.28 26.52
CA CYS A 213 1.61 -6.02 26.24
C CYS A 213 1.35 -5.45 24.84
N LYS A 214 0.38 -5.98 24.07
CA LYS A 214 0.09 -5.52 22.69
C LYS A 214 -0.21 -4.02 22.58
N SER A 215 -0.71 -3.40 23.65
CA SER A 215 -1.03 -1.98 23.71
C SER A 215 0.21 -1.08 23.85
N PHE A 216 1.32 -1.61 24.38
CA PHE A 216 2.56 -0.87 24.62
C PHE A 216 3.50 -0.97 23.42
N LYS A 217 3.24 -0.17 22.38
CA LYS A 217 3.91 -0.26 21.06
C LYS A 217 5.45 -0.15 21.07
N ARG A 218 6.05 0.45 22.11
CA ARG A 218 7.51 0.63 22.24
C ARG A 218 8.19 -0.41 23.14
N LEU A 219 7.41 -1.23 23.84
CA LEU A 219 7.95 -2.19 24.82
C LEU A 219 8.25 -3.51 24.11
N PRO A 220 9.51 -4.00 24.11
CA PRO A 220 9.88 -5.26 23.46
C PRO A 220 9.45 -6.44 24.34
N ALA A 221 8.14 -6.72 24.37
CA ALA A 221 7.53 -7.70 25.27
C ALA A 221 8.10 -9.12 25.13
N SER A 222 8.41 -9.54 23.90
CA SER A 222 9.03 -10.85 23.63
C SER A 222 10.42 -10.96 24.25
N PHE A 223 11.23 -9.91 24.12
CA PHE A 223 12.57 -9.86 24.71
C PHE A 223 12.51 -9.94 26.23
N ILE A 224 11.68 -9.09 26.85
CA ILE A 224 11.53 -9.04 28.31
C ILE A 224 11.04 -10.39 28.85
N ALA A 225 10.03 -10.99 28.21
CA ALA A 225 9.51 -12.28 28.63
C ALA A 225 10.57 -13.39 28.54
N ILE A 226 11.35 -13.42 27.45
CA ILE A 226 12.42 -14.41 27.26
C ILE A 226 13.54 -14.21 28.27
N VAL A 227 13.94 -12.97 28.58
CA VAL A 227 14.95 -12.68 29.60
C VAL A 227 14.48 -13.18 30.98
N ILE A 228 13.23 -12.85 31.36
CA ILE A 228 12.67 -13.25 32.66
C ILE A 228 12.61 -14.77 32.78
N VAL A 229 12.05 -15.47 31.78
CA VAL A 229 11.89 -16.92 31.84
C VAL A 229 13.22 -17.66 31.75
N THR A 230 14.18 -17.13 31.01
CA THR A 230 15.54 -17.69 30.94
C THR A 230 16.23 -17.56 32.29
N ALA A 231 16.18 -16.37 32.91
CA ALA A 231 16.77 -16.15 34.23
C ALA A 231 16.12 -17.03 35.32
N LEU A 232 14.79 -17.11 35.33
CA LEU A 232 14.04 -17.91 36.29
C LEU A 232 14.32 -19.42 36.12
N SER A 233 14.25 -19.92 34.88
CA SER A 233 14.49 -21.34 34.60
C SER A 233 15.94 -21.76 34.83
N ALA A 234 16.90 -20.85 34.65
CA ALA A 234 18.30 -21.09 34.95
C ALA A 234 18.56 -21.08 36.47
N HIS A 235 18.01 -20.10 37.19
CA HIS A 235 18.18 -19.99 38.65
C HIS A 235 17.56 -21.18 39.39
N LEU A 236 16.41 -21.66 38.94
CA LEU A 236 15.71 -22.81 39.51
C LEU A 236 16.16 -24.17 38.94
N ASN A 237 17.17 -24.19 38.07
CA ASN A 237 17.70 -25.40 37.42
C ASN A 237 16.62 -26.30 36.79
N TRP A 238 15.68 -25.70 36.06
CA TRP A 238 14.65 -26.47 35.36
C TRP A 238 15.27 -27.36 34.26
N SER A 239 14.91 -28.65 34.28
CA SER A 239 15.29 -29.64 33.27
C SER A 239 14.41 -29.50 32.03
N ILE A 240 14.75 -28.53 31.19
CA ILE A 240 14.06 -28.21 29.95
C ILE A 240 15.06 -28.06 28.81
N GLU A 241 14.63 -28.33 27.59
CA GLU A 241 15.46 -28.13 26.40
C GLU A 241 15.74 -26.64 26.16
N ARG A 242 16.98 -26.36 25.77
CA ARG A 242 17.50 -25.01 25.56
C ARG A 242 18.09 -24.90 24.15
N VAL A 243 18.30 -23.66 23.69
CA VAL A 243 18.84 -23.37 22.36
C VAL A 243 20.17 -24.08 22.09
N GLY A 244 21.01 -24.26 23.12
CA GLY A 244 22.31 -24.89 22.98
C GLY A 244 23.37 -23.93 22.44
N ALA A 245 24.58 -24.45 22.21
CA ALA A 245 25.78 -23.65 21.98
C ALA A 245 25.66 -22.67 20.78
N ILE A 246 26.06 -21.41 20.99
CA ILE A 246 26.11 -20.38 19.96
C ILE A 246 27.55 -19.87 19.88
N PRO A 247 28.23 -20.00 18.71
CA PRO A 247 29.58 -19.48 18.56
C PRO A 247 29.65 -17.98 18.90
N ASN A 248 30.59 -17.61 19.76
CA ASN A 248 30.87 -16.22 20.14
C ASN A 248 31.81 -15.50 19.14
N SER A 249 31.87 -15.98 17.91
CA SER A 249 32.74 -15.49 16.85
C SER A 249 31.96 -15.29 15.56
N LEU A 250 32.31 -14.27 14.77
CA LEU A 250 31.80 -14.13 13.41
C LEU A 250 32.51 -15.14 12.49
N PRO A 251 31.77 -15.94 11.71
CA PRO A 251 32.38 -16.86 10.76
C PRO A 251 33.01 -16.10 9.59
N PHE A 252 34.10 -16.63 9.05
CA PHE A 252 34.65 -16.13 7.79
C PHE A 252 33.73 -16.50 6.62
N PRO A 253 33.54 -15.61 5.63
CA PRO A 253 32.79 -15.92 4.43
C PRO A 253 33.36 -17.17 3.73
N SER A 254 32.50 -18.14 3.44
CA SER A 254 32.85 -19.38 2.75
C SER A 254 31.78 -19.71 1.71
N PHE A 255 32.18 -20.37 0.63
CA PHE A 255 31.24 -20.81 -0.39
C PHE A 255 30.58 -22.13 0.04
N PRO A 256 29.25 -22.22 0.16
CA PRO A 256 28.56 -23.45 0.53
C PRO A 256 28.59 -24.43 -0.64
N TRP A 257 29.29 -25.56 -0.49
CA TRP A 257 29.39 -26.56 -1.54
C TRP A 257 28.24 -27.58 -1.46
N VAL A 258 27.46 -27.71 -2.53
CA VAL A 258 26.38 -28.69 -2.67
C VAL A 258 26.76 -29.70 -3.75
N ALA A 259 26.47 -30.98 -3.53
CA ALA A 259 26.75 -32.03 -4.50
C ALA A 259 26.01 -31.78 -5.83
N SER A 260 26.69 -32.05 -6.95
CA SER A 260 26.24 -31.68 -8.30
C SER A 260 24.92 -32.33 -8.71
N ASP A 261 24.65 -33.54 -8.21
CA ASP A 261 23.43 -34.31 -8.44
C ASP A 261 22.18 -33.66 -7.82
N LYS A 262 22.35 -32.96 -6.69
CA LYS A 262 21.26 -32.26 -5.98
C LYS A 262 21.07 -30.82 -6.43
N LEU A 263 22.05 -30.24 -7.13
CA LEU A 263 22.10 -28.82 -7.47
C LEU A 263 20.88 -28.36 -8.29
N LEU A 264 20.48 -29.14 -9.30
CA LEU A 264 19.35 -28.80 -10.17
C LEU A 264 18.02 -28.84 -9.41
N ASN A 265 17.81 -29.84 -8.56
CA ASN A 265 16.59 -29.95 -7.74
C ASN A 265 16.53 -28.83 -6.71
N LEU A 266 17.65 -28.50 -6.08
CA LEU A 266 17.75 -27.37 -5.15
C LEU A 266 17.43 -26.03 -5.84
N PHE A 267 17.92 -25.85 -7.07
CA PHE A 267 17.60 -24.67 -7.87
C PHE A 267 16.09 -24.49 -8.05
N PHE A 268 15.39 -25.53 -8.52
CA PHE A 268 13.93 -25.46 -8.68
C PHE A 268 13.17 -25.32 -7.36
N ALA A 269 13.66 -25.93 -6.28
CA ALA A 269 13.10 -25.76 -4.94
C ALA A 269 13.29 -24.33 -4.39
N THR A 270 14.29 -23.59 -4.87
CA THR A 270 14.63 -22.25 -4.38
C THR A 270 13.89 -21.12 -5.11
N ILE A 271 13.50 -21.29 -6.38
CA ILE A 271 12.76 -20.26 -7.14
C ILE A 271 11.52 -19.70 -6.40
N PRO A 272 10.64 -20.54 -5.80
CA PRO A 272 9.42 -20.05 -5.17
C PRO A 272 9.74 -19.26 -3.89
N LEU A 273 10.77 -19.71 -3.17
CA LEU A 273 11.31 -19.04 -2.01
C LEU A 273 11.92 -17.69 -2.38
N ALA A 274 12.65 -17.60 -3.49
CA ALA A 274 13.22 -16.36 -4.01
C ALA A 274 12.15 -15.36 -4.44
N PHE A 275 11.10 -15.84 -5.12
CA PHE A 275 9.96 -15.03 -5.49
C PHE A 275 9.25 -14.49 -4.25
N LEU A 276 8.95 -15.35 -3.27
CA LEU A 276 8.28 -14.93 -2.05
C LEU A 276 9.12 -13.91 -1.25
N ALA A 277 10.42 -14.17 -1.05
CA ALA A 277 11.30 -13.24 -0.34
C ALA A 277 11.33 -11.85 -1.01
N SER A 278 11.25 -11.82 -2.35
CA SER A 278 11.17 -10.58 -3.13
C SER A 278 9.84 -9.86 -2.91
N VAL A 279 8.72 -10.59 -3.00
CA VAL A 279 7.36 -10.06 -2.81
C VAL A 279 7.17 -9.51 -1.40
N GLU A 280 7.50 -10.31 -0.38
CA GLU A 280 7.43 -9.91 1.03
C GLU A 280 8.21 -8.63 1.31
N SER A 281 9.43 -8.52 0.76
CA SER A 281 10.26 -7.34 0.96
C SER A 281 9.64 -6.07 0.36
N LEU A 282 9.05 -6.16 -0.83
CA LEU A 282 8.38 -5.02 -1.46
C LEU A 282 7.05 -4.66 -0.82
N LEU A 283 6.29 -5.65 -0.35
CA LEU A 283 5.04 -5.42 0.37
C LEU A 283 5.30 -4.78 1.74
N SER A 284 6.34 -5.26 2.44
CA SER A 284 6.84 -4.61 3.65
C SER A 284 7.23 -3.16 3.36
N ALA A 285 7.98 -2.91 2.28
CA ALA A 285 8.42 -1.56 1.92
C ALA A 285 7.23 -0.64 1.61
N GLN A 286 6.22 -1.15 0.89
CA GLN A 286 4.99 -0.43 0.61
C GLN A 286 4.18 -0.13 1.88
N ALA A 287 4.12 -1.06 2.83
CA ALA A 287 3.46 -0.82 4.11
C ALA A 287 4.17 0.27 4.91
N ILE A 288 5.51 0.30 4.89
CA ILE A 288 6.32 1.34 5.52
C ILE A 288 6.14 2.70 4.85
N ASP A 289 6.07 2.75 3.52
CA ASP A 289 5.73 3.98 2.81
C ASP A 289 4.35 4.51 3.21
N ARG A 290 3.36 3.64 3.44
CA ARG A 290 2.03 4.08 3.92
C ARG A 290 2.05 4.62 5.35
N MET A 291 2.94 4.11 6.18
CA MET A 291 3.11 4.58 7.57
C MET A 291 3.91 5.89 7.66
N THR A 292 4.64 6.24 6.60
CA THR A 292 5.61 7.34 6.60
C THR A 292 5.20 8.39 5.58
N ASN A 293 5.08 9.65 6.00
CA ASN A 293 4.65 10.73 5.10
C ASN A 293 5.79 11.23 4.19
N PHE A 294 6.63 10.33 3.65
CA PHE A 294 7.72 10.71 2.76
C PHE A 294 7.18 11.22 1.42
N LYS A 295 7.77 12.30 0.91
CA LYS A 295 7.39 12.88 -0.40
C LYS A 295 7.63 11.92 -1.58
N LYS A 296 8.56 10.97 -1.44
CA LYS A 296 8.89 9.98 -2.46
C LYS A 296 8.82 8.58 -1.82
N PRO A 297 8.09 7.62 -2.43
CA PRO A 297 8.06 6.24 -1.98
C PRO A 297 9.40 5.52 -2.26
N HIS A 298 9.54 4.31 -1.73
CA HIS A 298 10.72 3.47 -1.94
C HIS A 298 10.98 3.19 -3.44
N ASN A 299 12.25 2.95 -3.78
CA ASN A 299 12.64 2.43 -5.09
C ASN A 299 12.63 0.89 -5.05
N SER A 300 11.64 0.26 -5.68
CA SER A 300 11.47 -1.19 -5.63
C SER A 300 12.61 -1.98 -6.29
N ASN A 301 13.22 -1.48 -7.36
CA ASN A 301 14.35 -2.18 -7.99
C ASN A 301 15.60 -2.09 -7.12
N LEU A 302 15.86 -0.92 -6.53
CA LEU A 302 16.96 -0.74 -5.58
C LEU A 302 16.75 -1.60 -4.32
N GLU A 303 15.50 -1.75 -3.88
CA GLU A 303 15.16 -2.65 -2.79
C GLU A 303 15.48 -4.11 -3.11
N LEU A 304 15.11 -4.60 -4.30
CA LEU A 304 15.49 -5.95 -4.74
C LEU A 304 17.01 -6.12 -4.85
N LEU A 305 17.75 -5.10 -5.28
CA LEU A 305 19.21 -5.13 -5.31
C LEU A 305 19.78 -5.30 -3.89
N GLY A 306 19.30 -4.49 -2.93
CA GLY A 306 19.72 -4.54 -1.54
C GLY A 306 19.40 -5.88 -0.87
N GLN A 307 18.19 -6.41 -1.07
CA GLN A 307 17.83 -7.76 -0.59
C GLN A 307 18.71 -8.83 -1.23
N GLY A 308 19.00 -8.70 -2.52
CA GLY A 308 19.84 -9.64 -3.24
C GLY A 308 21.25 -9.71 -2.67
N ILE A 309 21.88 -8.55 -2.44
CA ILE A 309 23.19 -8.44 -1.78
C ILE A 309 23.13 -9.00 -0.35
N GLY A 310 22.04 -8.71 0.39
CA GLY A 310 21.81 -9.24 1.73
C GLY A 310 21.75 -10.78 1.77
N ASN A 311 21.03 -11.39 0.83
CA ASN A 311 20.93 -12.85 0.73
C ASN A 311 22.26 -13.50 0.30
N LEU A 312 23.01 -12.87 -0.62
CA LEU A 312 24.37 -13.32 -0.93
C LEU A 312 25.26 -13.31 0.33
N GLY A 313 25.27 -12.20 1.06
CA GLY A 313 26.06 -12.07 2.29
C GLY A 313 25.64 -13.05 3.38
N SER A 314 24.34 -13.23 3.58
CA SER A 314 23.79 -14.22 4.53
C SER A 314 24.26 -15.64 4.21
N GLY A 315 24.16 -16.06 2.94
CA GLY A 315 24.58 -17.40 2.51
C GLY A 315 26.07 -17.68 2.71
N LEU A 316 26.93 -16.68 2.47
CA LEU A 316 28.38 -16.84 2.63
C LEU A 316 28.83 -16.99 4.08
N VAL A 317 28.06 -16.48 5.04
CA VAL A 317 28.42 -16.53 6.47
C VAL A 317 27.68 -17.64 7.23
N GLY A 318 27.00 -18.56 6.54
CA GLY A 318 26.23 -19.63 7.21
C GLY A 318 24.86 -19.20 7.74
N GLY A 319 24.31 -18.11 7.21
CA GLY A 319 22.99 -17.60 7.52
C GLY A 319 21.85 -18.33 6.78
N MET A 320 20.64 -17.85 7.02
CA MET A 320 19.41 -18.27 6.33
C MET A 320 18.83 -17.13 5.46
N PRO A 321 17.86 -17.42 4.58
CA PRO A 321 17.28 -16.39 3.70
C PRO A 321 16.64 -15.24 4.46
N VAL A 322 16.77 -14.04 3.91
CA VAL A 322 16.23 -12.80 4.47
C VAL A 322 15.28 -12.10 3.52
N SER A 323 14.34 -11.36 4.09
CA SER A 323 13.47 -10.41 3.39
C SER A 323 13.18 -9.20 4.28
N GLY A 324 12.61 -8.14 3.71
CA GLY A 324 11.99 -7.07 4.50
C GLY A 324 10.87 -7.62 5.39
N VAL A 325 10.92 -7.32 6.69
CA VAL A 325 9.94 -7.81 7.66
C VAL A 325 9.05 -6.67 8.13
N ILE A 326 7.76 -6.74 7.81
CA ILE A 326 6.78 -5.68 8.14
C ILE A 326 6.72 -5.38 9.65
N VAL A 327 6.74 -6.41 10.51
CA VAL A 327 6.61 -6.23 11.97
C VAL A 327 7.81 -5.45 12.54
N ARG A 328 9.04 -5.81 12.16
CA ARG A 328 10.26 -5.15 12.64
C ARG A 328 10.38 -3.73 12.09
N SER A 329 10.05 -3.57 10.80
CA SER A 329 10.04 -2.27 10.14
C SER A 329 8.98 -1.33 10.74
N THR A 330 7.82 -1.87 11.13
CA THR A 330 6.77 -1.12 11.83
C THR A 330 7.25 -0.66 13.20
N VAL A 331 7.89 -1.54 13.99
CA VAL A 331 8.49 -1.16 15.28
C VAL A 331 9.58 -0.11 15.09
N ASN A 332 10.37 -0.20 14.02
CA ASN A 332 11.39 0.78 13.67
C ASN A 332 10.79 2.17 13.45
N VAL A 333 9.75 2.27 12.63
CA VAL A 333 9.03 3.52 12.38
C VAL A 333 8.35 4.04 13.65
N GLN A 334 7.66 3.18 14.40
CA GLN A 334 6.93 3.55 15.63
C GLN A 334 7.85 3.97 16.78
N SER A 335 9.09 3.47 16.79
CA SER A 335 10.13 3.87 17.74
C SER A 335 10.83 5.17 17.33
N GLY A 336 10.44 5.75 16.19
CA GLY A 336 10.87 7.08 15.76
C GLY A 336 12.06 7.10 14.82
N ALA A 337 12.39 5.98 14.16
CA ALA A 337 13.42 5.98 13.13
C ALA A 337 13.09 6.97 12.01
N LYS A 338 14.11 7.71 11.58
CA LYS A 338 14.01 8.72 10.52
C LYS A 338 14.89 8.41 9.34
N THR A 339 15.96 7.62 9.54
CA THR A 339 16.90 7.28 8.48
C THR A 339 17.25 5.79 8.47
N ARG A 340 17.93 5.37 7.39
CA ARG A 340 18.48 4.00 7.25
C ARG A 340 19.53 3.64 8.30
N LEU A 341 20.05 4.64 9.03
CA LEU A 341 20.96 4.42 10.13
C LEU A 341 20.38 3.49 11.20
N SER A 342 19.07 3.57 11.47
CA SER A 342 18.44 2.71 12.48
C SER A 342 18.55 1.22 12.11
N ALA A 343 18.26 0.86 10.86
CA ALA A 343 18.37 -0.52 10.39
C ALA A 343 19.83 -1.02 10.34
N PHE A 344 20.78 -0.12 10.05
CA PHE A 344 22.20 -0.44 10.10
C PHE A 344 22.72 -0.63 11.54
N LEU A 345 22.36 0.25 12.47
CA LEU A 345 22.70 0.13 13.89
C LEU A 345 22.07 -1.13 14.51
N HIS A 346 20.86 -1.49 14.08
CA HIS A 346 20.21 -2.72 14.44
C HIS A 346 21.06 -3.96 14.10
N ALA A 347 21.62 -4.01 12.89
CA ALA A 347 22.53 -5.08 12.47
C ALA A 347 23.80 -5.13 13.34
N ILE A 348 24.38 -3.97 13.67
CA ILE A 348 25.54 -3.87 14.59
C ILE A 348 25.19 -4.42 15.98
N LEU A 349 24.00 -4.09 16.50
CA LEU A 349 23.55 -4.60 17.80
C LEU A 349 23.35 -6.13 17.80
N LEU A 350 22.89 -6.70 16.69
CA LEU A 350 22.83 -8.16 16.54
C LEU A 350 24.22 -8.79 16.51
N ILE A 351 25.19 -8.19 15.81
CA ILE A 351 26.60 -8.63 15.83
C ILE A 351 27.15 -8.57 17.26
N ALA A 352 26.96 -7.44 17.95
CA ALA A 352 27.38 -7.31 19.35
C ALA A 352 26.72 -8.38 20.23
N SER A 353 25.47 -8.73 19.97
CA SER A 353 24.77 -9.78 20.71
C SER A 353 25.38 -11.16 20.52
N ILE A 354 25.81 -11.50 19.29
CA ILE A 354 26.55 -12.74 19.02
C ILE A 354 27.87 -12.77 19.80
N LEU A 355 28.62 -11.66 19.79
CA LEU A 355 29.96 -11.60 20.40
C LEU A 355 29.94 -11.60 21.93
N TYR A 356 28.98 -10.90 22.54
CA TYR A 356 28.97 -10.65 23.98
C TYR A 356 27.91 -11.43 24.77
N PHE A 357 26.81 -11.85 24.12
CA PHE A 357 25.67 -12.46 24.81
C PHE A 357 25.41 -13.92 24.40
N SER A 358 26.32 -14.57 23.65
CA SER A 358 26.11 -15.96 23.19
C SER A 358 25.78 -16.90 24.34
N GLN A 359 26.62 -16.94 25.39
CA GLN A 359 26.44 -17.80 26.57
C GLN A 359 25.07 -17.62 27.25
N ILE A 360 24.55 -16.39 27.29
CA ILE A 360 23.22 -16.11 27.85
C ILE A 360 22.12 -16.66 26.92
N MET A 361 22.31 -16.50 25.61
CA MET A 361 21.37 -16.97 24.59
C MET A 361 21.32 -18.51 24.51
N GLU A 362 22.41 -19.22 24.82
CA GLU A 362 22.44 -20.70 24.90
C GLU A 362 21.47 -21.24 25.94
N ALA A 363 21.24 -20.48 27.02
CA ALA A 363 20.37 -20.86 28.11
C ALA A 363 18.87 -20.66 27.81
N ILE A 364 18.50 -20.05 26.67
CA ILE A 364 17.11 -19.75 26.34
C ILE A 364 16.33 -21.07 26.18
N PRO A 365 15.19 -21.26 26.89
CA PRO A 365 14.35 -22.44 26.70
C PRO A 365 13.74 -22.50 25.30
N LEU A 366 13.77 -23.67 24.65
CA LEU A 366 13.17 -23.84 23.32
C LEU A 366 11.65 -23.57 23.34
N ALA A 367 10.95 -24.06 24.36
CA ALA A 367 9.52 -23.82 24.51
C ALA A 367 9.15 -22.34 24.67
N ALA A 368 10.04 -21.50 25.20
CA ALA A 368 9.85 -20.06 25.26
C ALA A 368 9.80 -19.43 23.84
N LEU A 369 10.68 -19.90 22.95
CA LEU A 369 10.70 -19.51 21.53
C LEU A 369 9.49 -20.06 20.78
N SER A 370 9.08 -21.30 21.05
CA SER A 370 7.86 -21.88 20.48
C SER A 370 6.61 -21.10 20.89
N GLY A 371 6.52 -20.66 22.15
CA GLY A 371 5.46 -19.78 22.63
C GLY A 371 5.40 -18.45 21.84
N LEU A 372 6.56 -17.83 21.59
CA LEU A 372 6.67 -16.65 20.73
C LEU A 372 6.20 -16.95 19.29
N LEU A 373 6.64 -18.05 18.70
CA LEU A 373 6.27 -18.42 17.33
C LEU A 373 4.82 -18.84 17.19
N CYS A 374 4.19 -19.39 18.23
CA CYS A 374 2.75 -19.62 18.26
C CYS A 374 1.99 -18.30 18.12
N VAL A 375 2.38 -17.26 18.87
CA VAL A 375 1.77 -15.92 18.72
C VAL A 375 1.97 -15.36 17.31
N VAL A 376 3.17 -15.55 16.73
CA VAL A 376 3.45 -15.13 15.34
C VAL A 376 2.58 -15.92 14.35
N GLY A 377 2.52 -17.25 14.48
CA GLY A 377 1.74 -18.15 13.63
C GLY A 377 0.26 -17.78 13.63
N PHE A 378 -0.33 -17.54 14.81
CA PHE A 378 -1.72 -17.07 14.91
C PHE A 378 -1.95 -15.71 14.23
N ARG A 379 -0.97 -14.80 14.27
CA ARG A 379 -1.07 -13.48 13.61
C ARG A 379 -0.96 -13.55 12.09
N LEU A 380 -0.36 -14.60 11.54
CA LEU A 380 -0.27 -14.81 10.08
C LEU A 380 -1.57 -15.35 9.48
N VAL A 381 -2.48 -15.90 10.29
CA VAL A 381 -3.72 -16.49 9.78
C VAL A 381 -4.76 -15.40 9.50
N GLU A 382 -5.09 -15.23 8.22
CA GLU A 382 -5.98 -14.15 7.73
C GLU A 382 -7.44 -14.59 7.56
N PHE A 383 -8.06 -15.07 8.64
CA PHE A 383 -9.47 -15.52 8.59
C PHE A 383 -10.44 -14.43 8.09
N LYS A 384 -10.20 -13.17 8.48
CA LYS A 384 -11.05 -12.05 8.07
C LYS A 384 -11.03 -11.83 6.55
N SER A 385 -9.85 -11.93 5.93
CA SER A 385 -9.68 -11.81 4.48
C SER A 385 -10.44 -12.92 3.77
N LEU A 386 -10.36 -14.16 4.27
CA LEU A 386 -11.16 -15.28 3.72
C LEU A 386 -12.67 -14.99 3.77
N PHE A 387 -13.20 -14.57 4.92
CA PHE A 387 -14.63 -14.26 5.06
C PHE A 387 -15.06 -13.08 4.18
N HIS A 388 -14.20 -12.09 3.97
CA HIS A 388 -14.46 -10.99 3.03
C HIS A 388 -14.53 -11.50 1.59
N LEU A 389 -13.51 -12.24 1.15
CA LEU A 389 -13.43 -12.80 -0.20
C LEU A 389 -14.59 -13.76 -0.50
N MET A 390 -15.04 -14.55 0.48
CA MET A 390 -16.20 -15.44 0.32
C MET A 390 -17.50 -14.68 0.02
N LYS A 391 -17.62 -13.43 0.49
CA LYS A 391 -18.77 -12.56 0.19
C LYS A 391 -18.62 -11.85 -1.15
N GLU A 392 -17.40 -11.51 -1.54
CA GLU A 392 -17.11 -10.71 -2.74
C GLU A 392 -16.98 -11.57 -4.01
N SER A 393 -16.16 -12.62 -3.99
CA SER A 393 -15.95 -13.52 -5.13
C SER A 393 -15.57 -14.93 -4.68
N LYS A 394 -16.43 -15.91 -5.01
CA LYS A 394 -16.19 -17.33 -4.71
C LYS A 394 -14.88 -17.85 -5.33
N PHE A 395 -14.50 -17.34 -6.51
CA PHE A 395 -13.26 -17.76 -7.17
C PHE A 395 -12.01 -17.20 -6.48
N GLN A 396 -12.06 -15.96 -5.97
CA GLN A 396 -10.96 -15.41 -5.19
C GLN A 396 -10.83 -16.13 -3.84
N ALA A 397 -11.95 -16.45 -3.19
CA ALA A 397 -11.95 -17.29 -1.99
C ALA A 397 -11.40 -18.71 -2.28
N LEU A 398 -11.71 -19.29 -3.44
CA LEU A 398 -11.15 -20.59 -3.86
C LEU A 398 -9.64 -20.48 -4.11
N SER A 399 -9.17 -19.43 -4.77
CA SER A 399 -7.75 -19.15 -4.98
C SER A 399 -7.00 -19.05 -3.64
N PHE A 400 -7.56 -18.34 -2.67
CA PHE A 400 -7.06 -18.30 -1.30
C PHE A 400 -6.97 -19.70 -0.69
N LEU A 401 -8.08 -20.47 -0.74
CA LEU A 401 -8.18 -21.77 -0.06
C LEU A 401 -7.23 -22.80 -0.67
N VAL A 402 -7.14 -22.86 -2.00
CA VAL A 402 -6.21 -23.76 -2.72
C VAL A 402 -4.77 -23.41 -2.38
N THR A 403 -4.42 -22.12 -2.32
CA THR A 403 -3.08 -21.69 -1.93
C THR A 403 -2.77 -22.06 -0.49
N ALA A 404 -3.72 -21.85 0.43
CA ALA A 404 -3.58 -22.20 1.84
C ALA A 404 -3.40 -23.71 2.04
N ILE A 405 -4.26 -24.53 1.43
CA ILE A 405 -4.19 -26.00 1.52
C ILE A 405 -2.87 -26.51 0.92
N GLY A 406 -2.50 -26.05 -0.27
CA GLY A 406 -1.24 -26.48 -0.90
C GLY A 406 -0.02 -26.12 -0.06
N THR A 407 -0.02 -24.94 0.57
CA THR A 407 1.04 -24.52 1.50
C THR A 407 1.08 -25.40 2.76
N THR A 408 -0.08 -25.71 3.35
CA THR A 408 -0.17 -26.47 4.60
C THR A 408 0.17 -27.96 4.43
N THR A 409 -0.17 -28.52 3.27
CA THR A 409 0.08 -29.94 2.92
C THR A 409 1.49 -30.22 2.42
N GLY A 410 2.31 -29.18 2.21
CA GLY A 410 3.68 -29.32 1.70
C GLY A 410 3.78 -29.31 0.16
N HIS A 411 2.66 -29.23 -0.56
CA HIS A 411 2.62 -29.05 -2.01
C HIS A 411 2.57 -27.56 -2.39
N LEU A 412 3.47 -26.77 -1.83
CA LEU A 412 3.46 -25.32 -1.95
C LEU A 412 3.46 -24.85 -3.42
N MET A 413 4.33 -25.42 -4.25
CA MET A 413 4.45 -25.02 -5.64
C MET A 413 3.15 -25.21 -6.42
N LEU A 414 2.54 -26.37 -6.23
CA LEU A 414 1.26 -26.69 -6.85
C LEU A 414 0.15 -25.79 -6.30
N GLY A 415 0.11 -25.55 -4.99
CA GLY A 415 -0.86 -24.66 -4.34
C GLY A 415 -0.80 -23.23 -4.85
N LEU A 416 0.40 -22.64 -4.91
CA LEU A 416 0.61 -21.28 -5.38
C LEU A 416 0.28 -21.15 -6.87
N PHE A 417 0.77 -22.09 -7.70
CA PHE A 417 0.49 -22.09 -9.13
C PHE A 417 -1.01 -22.21 -9.41
N LEU A 418 -1.69 -23.17 -8.79
CA LEU A 418 -3.14 -23.34 -8.94
C LEU A 418 -3.91 -22.13 -8.43
N GLY A 419 -3.51 -21.57 -7.29
CA GLY A 419 -4.12 -20.35 -6.74
C GLY A 419 -4.04 -19.18 -7.74
N ILE A 420 -2.86 -18.94 -8.31
CA ILE A 420 -2.64 -17.92 -9.34
C ILE A 420 -3.47 -18.22 -10.59
N CYS A 421 -3.45 -19.46 -11.08
CA CYS A 421 -4.23 -19.88 -12.25
C CYS A 421 -5.73 -19.67 -12.03
N ILE A 422 -6.28 -20.05 -10.88
CA ILE A 422 -7.70 -19.84 -10.54
C ILE A 422 -8.04 -18.35 -10.52
N TYR A 423 -7.17 -17.53 -9.93
CA TYR A 423 -7.37 -16.07 -9.91
C TYR A 423 -7.38 -15.48 -11.33
N PHE A 424 -6.40 -15.84 -12.16
CA PHE A 424 -6.33 -15.33 -13.53
C PHE A 424 -7.43 -15.89 -14.42
N LEU A 425 -7.84 -17.15 -14.24
CA LEU A 425 -8.99 -17.73 -14.93
C LEU A 425 -10.25 -16.95 -14.59
N ASN A 426 -10.51 -16.65 -13.31
CA ASN A 426 -11.65 -15.80 -12.94
C ASN A 426 -11.58 -14.43 -13.61
N ARG A 427 -10.40 -13.81 -13.62
CA ARG A 427 -10.20 -12.52 -14.29
C ARG A 427 -10.42 -12.61 -15.80
N LEU A 428 -10.04 -13.71 -16.44
CA LEU A 428 -10.30 -13.98 -17.85
C LEU A 428 -11.79 -14.22 -18.09
N PHE A 429 -12.48 -14.97 -17.24
CA PHE A 429 -13.92 -15.23 -17.32
C PHE A 429 -14.75 -13.97 -17.10
N GLU A 430 -14.41 -13.13 -16.12
CA GLU A 430 -15.04 -11.82 -15.93
C GLU A 430 -14.83 -10.95 -17.17
N LYS A 431 -13.62 -10.98 -17.75
CA LYS A 431 -13.32 -10.25 -18.98
C LYS A 431 -14.07 -10.80 -20.19
N THR A 432 -14.13 -12.12 -20.42
CA THR A 432 -14.90 -12.72 -21.54
C THR A 432 -16.40 -12.59 -21.37
N THR A 433 -16.94 -12.67 -20.16
CA THR A 433 -18.38 -12.45 -19.93
C THR A 433 -18.76 -10.99 -20.20
N THR A 434 -17.84 -10.07 -19.88
CA THR A 434 -17.99 -8.64 -20.20
C THR A 434 -17.83 -8.41 -21.71
N ASP A 435 -16.84 -9.04 -22.35
CA ASP A 435 -16.56 -8.95 -23.78
C ASP A 435 -17.64 -9.64 -24.65
N GLU A 436 -18.26 -10.74 -24.20
CA GLU A 436 -19.39 -11.42 -24.87
C GLU A 436 -20.68 -10.60 -24.77
N LYS A 437 -20.97 -10.04 -23.59
CA LYS A 437 -22.08 -9.07 -23.42
C LYS A 437 -21.87 -7.80 -24.26
N LEU A 438 -20.62 -7.38 -24.45
CA LEU A 438 -20.23 -6.28 -25.33
C LEU A 438 -20.24 -6.69 -26.82
N ALA A 439 -19.88 -7.93 -27.16
CA ALA A 439 -19.86 -8.45 -28.53
C ALA A 439 -21.27 -8.69 -29.09
N ASP A 440 -22.22 -9.12 -28.26
CA ASP A 440 -23.63 -9.24 -28.65
C ASP A 440 -24.27 -7.85 -28.84
N LYS A 441 -23.93 -6.88 -27.97
CA LYS A 441 -24.32 -5.46 -28.17
C LYS A 441 -23.68 -4.85 -29.43
N ASN A 442 -22.40 -5.16 -29.70
CA ASN A 442 -21.67 -4.63 -30.86
C ASN A 442 -22.05 -5.32 -32.19
N LYS A 443 -22.46 -6.60 -32.18
CA LYS A 443 -23.00 -7.28 -33.37
C LYS A 443 -24.34 -6.68 -33.81
N GLN A 444 -25.17 -6.23 -32.87
CA GLN A 444 -26.37 -5.45 -33.19
C GLN A 444 -26.02 -4.05 -33.75
N ALA A 445 -24.95 -3.42 -33.26
CA ALA A 445 -24.51 -2.10 -33.73
C ALA A 445 -23.80 -2.12 -35.11
N LYS A 446 -23.09 -3.21 -35.45
CA LYS A 446 -22.29 -3.32 -36.69
C LYS A 446 -23.09 -3.46 -37.98
N SER A 447 -24.38 -3.78 -37.93
CA SER A 447 -25.21 -3.88 -39.15
C SER A 447 -25.53 -2.53 -39.81
N LYS A 448 -25.18 -1.39 -39.17
CA LYS A 448 -25.56 -0.05 -39.63
C LYS A 448 -24.43 0.92 -40.04
N LYS A 449 -23.15 0.51 -40.12
CA LYS A 449 -22.00 1.36 -40.54
C LYS A 449 -22.02 2.80 -39.94
N ILE A 450 -21.85 2.95 -38.63
CA ILE A 450 -21.74 4.26 -37.95
C ILE A 450 -20.58 4.25 -36.92
N ARG A 451 -19.87 5.39 -36.80
CA ARG A 451 -18.56 5.56 -36.12
C ARG A 451 -18.63 5.71 -34.58
N ALA A 452 -19.79 5.98 -33.98
CA ALA A 452 -20.06 5.88 -32.53
C ALA A 452 -21.57 5.90 -32.26
N LEU A 453 -22.03 5.21 -31.19
CA LEU A 453 -23.41 5.21 -30.72
C LEU A 453 -23.46 6.02 -29.41
N ILE A 454 -23.92 7.27 -29.50
CA ILE A 454 -24.30 8.07 -28.34
C ILE A 454 -25.57 7.43 -27.80
N ASP A 455 -25.55 7.03 -26.53
CA ASP A 455 -26.65 6.32 -25.92
C ASP A 455 -27.92 7.19 -26.00
N THR A 456 -28.95 6.63 -26.63
CA THR A 456 -30.24 7.26 -26.93
C THR A 456 -31.07 7.60 -25.67
N ILE A 457 -30.48 7.45 -24.48
CA ILE A 457 -31.07 7.82 -23.19
C ILE A 457 -31.02 9.34 -23.01
N ASP A 458 -29.95 10.03 -23.44
CA ASP A 458 -29.79 11.47 -23.19
C ASP A 458 -30.61 12.37 -24.12
N LYS A 459 -31.18 11.86 -25.23
CA LYS A 459 -32.03 12.65 -26.13
C LYS A 459 -33.49 12.76 -25.67
N LYS A 460 -34.02 11.80 -24.89
CA LYS A 460 -35.47 11.80 -24.58
C LYS A 460 -35.82 12.51 -23.27
N GLU A 461 -34.91 12.60 -22.30
CA GLU A 461 -35.18 13.32 -21.06
C GLU A 461 -34.84 14.82 -21.13
N ASN A 462 -33.88 15.23 -21.97
CA ASN A 462 -33.52 16.65 -22.11
C ASN A 462 -34.35 17.45 -23.14
N LEU A 463 -35.17 16.79 -23.97
CA LEU A 463 -35.98 17.49 -24.99
C LEU A 463 -37.30 18.09 -24.49
N LEU A 464 -37.67 17.91 -23.21
CA LEU A 464 -38.98 18.37 -22.73
C LEU A 464 -38.96 19.45 -21.65
N LYS A 465 -37.80 19.89 -21.15
CA LYS A 465 -37.76 21.00 -20.17
C LYS A 465 -36.47 21.81 -20.24
N LYS A 466 -36.45 22.87 -21.06
CA LYS A 466 -35.92 24.19 -20.67
C LYS A 466 -36.25 25.24 -21.73
N LYS A 467 -36.78 26.38 -21.25
CA LYS A 467 -37.02 27.60 -22.03
C LYS A 467 -35.72 28.07 -22.67
N HIS A 468 -35.80 28.52 -23.91
CA HIS A 468 -34.74 29.21 -24.65
C HIS A 468 -34.05 30.25 -23.75
N ILE A 469 -32.77 30.04 -23.45
CA ILE A 469 -31.88 31.11 -23.00
C ILE A 469 -31.16 31.56 -24.26
N ASN A 470 -31.53 32.73 -24.77
CA ASN A 470 -30.91 33.29 -25.96
C ASN A 470 -29.49 33.77 -25.58
N LEU A 471 -28.47 32.98 -25.91
CA LEU A 471 -27.07 33.39 -25.78
C LEU A 471 -26.73 34.26 -26.99
N GLU A 472 -26.98 35.57 -26.90
CA GLU A 472 -26.55 36.50 -27.94
C GLU A 472 -25.02 36.40 -28.13
N LYS A 473 -24.61 36.09 -29.36
CA LYS A 473 -23.22 35.98 -29.81
C LYS A 473 -22.62 37.37 -30.04
N GLU A 474 -22.47 38.17 -28.99
CA GLU A 474 -21.62 39.35 -29.09
C GLU A 474 -20.16 38.95 -28.83
N LYS A 475 -19.31 39.10 -29.86
CA LYS A 475 -17.85 38.99 -29.78
C LYS A 475 -17.28 40.17 -29.00
N ASN A 476 -17.55 40.21 -27.70
CA ASN A 476 -17.08 41.26 -26.82
C ASN A 476 -15.69 40.94 -26.25
N SER A 477 -14.89 41.99 -26.05
CA SER A 477 -13.56 41.96 -25.42
C SER A 477 -13.63 41.22 -24.08
N TRP A 478 -12.62 40.41 -23.73
CA TRP A 478 -12.57 39.67 -22.46
C TRP A 478 -12.79 40.56 -21.22
N PHE A 479 -12.47 41.86 -21.31
CA PHE A 479 -12.74 42.85 -20.26
C PHE A 479 -14.23 43.08 -19.97
N GLU A 480 -15.10 42.91 -20.97
CA GLU A 480 -16.56 43.05 -20.78
C GLU A 480 -17.17 41.82 -20.12
N GLN A 481 -16.54 40.65 -20.26
CA GLN A 481 -17.01 39.38 -19.68
C GLN A 481 -16.94 39.36 -18.15
N ILE A 482 -16.03 40.14 -17.55
CA ILE A 482 -15.94 40.32 -16.08
C ILE A 482 -17.20 41.03 -15.53
N ARG A 483 -17.90 41.81 -16.37
CA ARG A 483 -19.11 42.53 -15.97
C ARG A 483 -20.38 41.67 -15.98
N ASP A 484 -20.33 40.50 -16.62
CA ASP A 484 -21.45 39.57 -16.65
C ASP A 484 -21.68 38.97 -15.27
N LYS A 485 -22.94 38.98 -14.83
CA LYS A 485 -23.35 38.39 -13.55
C LYS A 485 -23.69 36.91 -13.73
N ALA A 486 -23.23 36.09 -12.79
CA ALA A 486 -23.68 34.71 -12.68
C ALA A 486 -25.21 34.64 -12.50
N SER A 487 -25.84 33.69 -13.18
CA SER A 487 -27.26 33.39 -13.01
C SER A 487 -27.40 32.02 -12.35
N PHE A 488 -28.28 31.92 -11.35
CA PHE A 488 -28.44 30.70 -10.58
C PHE A 488 -29.90 30.46 -10.25
N ALA A 489 -30.33 29.20 -10.34
CA ALA A 489 -31.69 28.82 -10.01
C ALA A 489 -31.99 29.17 -8.55
N ALA A 490 -33.22 29.63 -8.28
CA ALA A 490 -33.62 30.04 -6.94
C ALA A 490 -33.49 28.91 -5.90
N SER A 491 -33.39 27.63 -6.30
CA SER A 491 -33.19 26.48 -5.43
C SER A 491 -31.73 26.16 -5.10
N SER A 492 -30.76 26.74 -5.82
CA SER A 492 -29.32 26.57 -5.56
C SER A 492 -28.86 27.29 -4.29
N PHE A 493 -27.70 26.88 -3.77
CA PHE A 493 -27.02 27.53 -2.65
C PHE A 493 -25.58 27.84 -3.03
N VAL A 494 -25.17 29.09 -2.79
CA VAL A 494 -23.79 29.54 -2.92
C VAL A 494 -23.32 30.04 -1.56
N HIS A 495 -22.25 29.45 -1.05
CA HIS A 495 -21.67 29.86 0.22
C HIS A 495 -21.07 31.28 0.12
N HIS A 496 -21.20 32.09 1.15
CA HIS A 496 -20.75 33.50 1.16
C HIS A 496 -19.24 33.70 1.00
N LYS A 497 -18.44 32.65 1.22
CA LYS A 497 -16.99 32.63 0.97
C LYS A 497 -16.59 32.09 -0.41
N ALA A 498 -17.55 31.65 -1.23
CA ALA A 498 -17.27 31.25 -2.60
C ALA A 498 -17.13 32.49 -3.49
N SER A 499 -16.27 32.42 -4.50
CA SER A 499 -16.12 33.45 -5.52
C SER A 499 -16.65 32.93 -6.84
N ILE A 500 -17.64 33.61 -7.42
CA ILE A 500 -18.18 33.31 -8.76
C ILE A 500 -18.08 34.58 -9.60
N ILE A 501 -17.29 34.53 -10.68
CA ILE A 501 -16.98 35.69 -11.53
C ILE A 501 -17.31 35.35 -12.99
N GLY A 502 -17.93 36.30 -13.70
CA GLY A 502 -18.30 36.16 -15.10
C GLY A 502 -19.59 35.37 -15.35
N LYS A 503 -19.82 34.99 -16.60
CA LYS A 503 -21.05 34.34 -17.06
C LYS A 503 -21.07 32.85 -16.70
N VAL A 504 -21.55 32.57 -15.49
CA VAL A 504 -21.76 31.22 -14.94
C VAL A 504 -23.25 30.96 -14.76
N ILE A 505 -23.74 29.81 -15.23
CA ILE A 505 -25.15 29.39 -15.10
C ILE A 505 -25.23 28.18 -14.17
N LEU A 506 -25.91 28.33 -13.03
CA LEU A 506 -26.15 27.24 -12.07
C LEU A 506 -27.59 26.72 -12.15
N GLY A 507 -27.71 25.40 -12.29
CA GLY A 507 -28.97 24.67 -12.30
C GLY A 507 -29.67 24.60 -10.94
N GLU A 508 -30.76 23.83 -10.89
CA GLU A 508 -31.54 23.63 -9.67
C GLU A 508 -30.78 22.84 -8.61
N GLN A 509 -30.93 23.22 -7.34
CA GLN A 509 -30.32 22.54 -6.19
C GLN A 509 -28.81 22.34 -6.29
N VAL A 510 -28.11 23.20 -7.02
CA VAL A 510 -26.64 23.21 -7.03
C VAL A 510 -26.10 23.69 -5.68
N HIS A 511 -25.06 23.02 -5.20
CA HIS A 511 -24.33 23.39 -3.98
C HIS A 511 -22.94 23.94 -4.34
N ILE A 512 -22.64 25.20 -4.00
CA ILE A 512 -21.29 25.75 -4.07
C ILE A 512 -20.79 26.00 -2.63
N ALA A 513 -19.78 25.24 -2.22
CA ALA A 513 -19.23 25.24 -0.87
C ALA A 513 -18.26 26.39 -0.60
N ALA A 514 -17.66 26.43 0.60
CA ALA A 514 -16.81 27.55 0.99
C ALA A 514 -15.48 27.55 0.22
N GLU A 515 -14.95 28.75 -0.03
CA GLU A 515 -13.61 28.94 -0.63
C GLU A 515 -13.46 28.41 -2.06
N SER A 516 -14.53 27.90 -2.68
CA SER A 516 -14.52 27.55 -4.11
C SER A 516 -14.41 28.82 -4.96
N SER A 517 -13.61 28.77 -6.02
CA SER A 517 -13.37 29.87 -6.95
C SER A 517 -13.74 29.46 -8.38
N ILE A 518 -14.85 29.97 -8.89
CA ILE A 518 -15.38 29.72 -10.23
C ILE A 518 -15.23 31.00 -11.05
N ARG A 519 -14.33 30.99 -12.03
CA ARG A 519 -13.94 32.16 -12.81
C ARG A 519 -14.16 31.94 -14.31
N ALA A 520 -15.27 32.46 -14.81
CA ALA A 520 -15.60 32.52 -16.24
C ALA A 520 -15.23 33.90 -16.82
N ASP A 521 -14.05 34.41 -16.48
CA ASP A 521 -13.53 35.72 -16.86
C ASP A 521 -12.64 35.67 -18.12
N GLU A 522 -11.75 34.68 -18.23
CA GLU A 522 -10.88 34.47 -19.39
C GLU A 522 -11.53 33.58 -20.47
N GLY A 523 -12.21 32.52 -20.04
CA GLY A 523 -13.00 31.62 -20.88
C GLY A 523 -14.43 31.53 -20.37
N THR A 524 -15.41 31.69 -21.25
CA THR A 524 -16.83 31.87 -20.91
C THR A 524 -17.72 31.29 -22.03
N PRO A 525 -18.97 30.85 -21.77
CA PRO A 525 -19.67 30.72 -20.49
C PRO A 525 -19.42 29.38 -19.79
N PHE A 526 -19.74 29.30 -18.50
CA PHE A 526 -19.76 28.04 -17.73
C PHE A 526 -21.19 27.60 -17.40
N TYR A 527 -21.42 26.29 -17.44
CA TYR A 527 -22.66 25.66 -16.98
C TYR A 527 -22.39 24.63 -15.88
N ILE A 528 -23.21 24.67 -14.82
CA ILE A 528 -23.23 23.66 -13.75
C ILE A 528 -24.65 23.12 -13.63
N GLY A 529 -24.84 21.86 -14.00
CA GLY A 529 -26.12 21.19 -14.11
C GLY A 529 -26.82 20.96 -12.77
N ASN A 530 -28.09 20.56 -12.87
CA ASN A 530 -28.94 20.36 -11.71
C ASN A 530 -28.33 19.34 -10.74
N TYR A 531 -28.54 19.56 -9.44
CA TYR A 531 -28.13 18.66 -8.36
C TYR A 531 -26.62 18.45 -8.19
N SER A 532 -25.81 19.14 -8.97
CA SER A 532 -24.35 19.04 -8.90
C SER A 532 -23.81 19.84 -7.71
N ASN A 533 -22.67 19.39 -7.18
CA ASN A 533 -22.03 20.03 -6.03
C ASN A 533 -20.55 20.34 -6.32
N ILE A 534 -20.15 21.56 -5.97
CA ILE A 534 -18.80 22.07 -6.05
C ILE A 534 -18.32 22.28 -4.62
N GLN A 535 -17.44 21.39 -4.15
CA GLN A 535 -17.05 21.31 -2.74
C GLN A 535 -15.91 22.27 -2.39
N ASP A 536 -15.49 22.27 -1.12
CA ASP A 536 -14.65 23.33 -0.56
C ASP A 536 -13.32 23.47 -1.29
N GLY A 537 -12.95 24.71 -1.60
CA GLY A 537 -11.67 25.04 -2.25
C GLY A 537 -11.54 24.56 -3.69
N VAL A 538 -12.61 24.11 -4.34
CA VAL A 538 -12.57 23.76 -5.78
C VAL A 538 -12.31 25.00 -6.62
N VAL A 539 -11.42 24.88 -7.61
CA VAL A 539 -11.10 25.96 -8.56
C VAL A 539 -11.57 25.57 -9.96
N ILE A 540 -12.35 26.45 -10.60
CA ILE A 540 -12.81 26.29 -11.98
C ILE A 540 -12.43 27.53 -12.78
N HIS A 541 -11.70 27.35 -13.88
CA HIS A 541 -11.37 28.41 -14.84
C HIS A 541 -11.22 27.81 -16.24
N ALA A 542 -10.98 28.62 -17.28
CA ALA A 542 -10.88 28.11 -18.64
C ALA A 542 -9.92 28.93 -19.50
N LEU A 543 -9.35 28.28 -20.53
CA LEU A 543 -8.56 28.93 -21.55
C LEU A 543 -9.42 29.90 -22.37
N LYS A 544 -8.82 31.04 -22.73
CA LYS A 544 -9.42 32.01 -23.65
C LYS A 544 -9.64 31.38 -25.03
N GLU A 545 -10.77 31.70 -25.66
CA GLU A 545 -11.11 31.31 -27.04
C GLU A 545 -11.12 29.79 -27.30
N LYS A 546 -11.45 28.98 -26.28
CA LYS A 546 -11.66 27.54 -26.41
C LYS A 546 -12.98 27.10 -25.79
N TRP A 547 -13.68 26.18 -26.45
CA TRP A 547 -15.00 25.69 -26.03
C TRP A 547 -15.18 24.20 -26.30
N VAL A 548 -16.13 23.60 -25.58
CA VAL A 548 -16.80 22.34 -25.90
C VAL A 548 -18.23 22.63 -26.34
N THR A 549 -18.69 22.01 -27.42
CA THR A 549 -20.06 22.20 -27.93
C THR A 549 -20.99 21.17 -27.28
N VAL A 550 -22.06 21.64 -26.65
CA VAL A 550 -23.09 20.79 -26.01
C VAL A 550 -24.46 21.21 -26.53
N GLY A 551 -25.09 20.35 -27.33
CA GLY A 551 -26.30 20.72 -28.06
C GLY A 551 -25.96 21.69 -29.20
N GLU A 552 -26.58 22.86 -29.20
CA GLU A 552 -26.33 23.95 -30.16
C GLU A 552 -25.44 25.07 -29.57
N ASP A 553 -25.07 24.96 -28.29
CA ASP A 553 -24.36 25.98 -27.53
C ASP A 553 -22.91 25.59 -27.24
N ASP A 554 -22.03 26.59 -27.24
CA ASP A 554 -20.61 26.44 -26.93
C ASP A 554 -20.33 26.87 -25.48
N TRP A 555 -19.60 26.01 -24.75
CA TRP A 555 -19.30 26.20 -23.33
C TRP A 555 -17.80 26.12 -23.07
N ALA A 556 -17.26 27.05 -22.28
CA ALA A 556 -15.87 26.97 -21.86
C ALA A 556 -15.69 25.90 -20.75
N VAL A 557 -16.69 25.71 -19.90
CA VAL A 557 -16.80 24.55 -19.00
C VAL A 557 -18.26 24.13 -18.93
N TYR A 558 -18.53 22.85 -19.18
CA TYR A 558 -19.85 22.25 -19.02
C TYR A 558 -19.80 21.12 -18.00
N ILE A 559 -20.53 21.28 -16.90
CA ILE A 559 -20.71 20.25 -15.88
C ILE A 559 -22.17 19.80 -15.93
N GLY A 560 -22.40 18.49 -16.12
CA GLY A 560 -23.71 17.86 -16.21
C GLY A 560 -24.47 17.81 -14.89
N GLU A 561 -25.52 16.97 -14.85
CA GLU A 561 -26.40 16.78 -13.70
C GLU A 561 -25.88 15.68 -12.75
N ASN A 562 -26.17 15.82 -11.45
CA ASN A 562 -25.70 14.92 -10.39
C ASN A 562 -24.18 14.68 -10.41
N VAL A 563 -23.41 15.73 -10.72
CA VAL A 563 -21.95 15.68 -10.71
C VAL A 563 -21.42 16.18 -9.37
N SER A 564 -20.50 15.44 -8.77
CA SER A 564 -19.79 15.90 -7.57
C SER A 564 -18.36 16.27 -7.93
N VAL A 565 -17.98 17.52 -7.69
CA VAL A 565 -16.60 18.00 -7.78
C VAL A 565 -16.07 18.17 -6.37
N ALA A 566 -15.29 17.19 -5.91
CA ALA A 566 -14.88 17.07 -4.52
C ALA A 566 -13.77 18.06 -4.12
N HIS A 567 -13.56 18.19 -2.81
CA HIS A 567 -12.74 19.26 -2.21
C HIS A 567 -11.37 19.43 -2.89
N GLN A 568 -11.01 20.69 -3.13
CA GLN A 568 -9.72 21.12 -3.71
C GLN A 568 -9.43 20.56 -5.12
N ALA A 569 -10.42 20.03 -5.83
CA ALA A 569 -10.25 19.67 -7.24
C ALA A 569 -10.09 20.92 -8.12
N LEU A 570 -9.41 20.76 -9.26
CA LEU A 570 -9.18 21.79 -10.26
C LEU A 570 -9.81 21.37 -11.59
N VAL A 571 -10.71 22.19 -12.12
CA VAL A 571 -11.29 22.02 -13.46
C VAL A 571 -10.86 23.19 -14.34
N HIS A 572 -10.09 22.91 -15.38
CA HIS A 572 -9.56 23.92 -16.28
C HIS A 572 -10.05 23.68 -17.72
N GLY A 573 -11.01 24.48 -18.17
CA GLY A 573 -11.61 24.38 -19.50
C GLY A 573 -10.64 24.63 -20.66
N PRO A 574 -10.97 24.16 -21.88
CA PRO A 574 -12.29 23.67 -22.28
C PRO A 574 -12.58 22.26 -21.73
N CYS A 575 -13.68 22.11 -21.00
CA CYS A 575 -14.00 20.84 -20.34
C CYS A 575 -15.48 20.49 -20.43
N TYR A 576 -15.76 19.21 -20.67
CA TYR A 576 -17.10 18.63 -20.54
C TYR A 576 -17.07 17.55 -19.46
N ILE A 577 -18.02 17.56 -18.54
CA ILE A 577 -18.19 16.51 -17.52
C ILE A 577 -19.63 16.00 -17.59
N GLY A 578 -19.80 14.76 -18.01
CA GLY A 578 -21.10 14.11 -18.18
C GLY A 578 -21.82 13.81 -16.88
N ASN A 579 -23.11 13.52 -16.99
CA ASN A 579 -24.03 13.30 -15.87
C ASN A 579 -23.57 12.16 -14.96
N ASN A 580 -23.97 12.21 -13.69
CA ASN A 580 -23.74 11.16 -12.68
C ASN A 580 -22.25 10.80 -12.51
N SER A 581 -21.36 11.78 -12.66
CA SER A 581 -19.91 11.57 -12.58
C SER A 581 -19.33 12.16 -11.30
N PHE A 582 -18.24 11.56 -10.82
CA PHE A 582 -17.53 12.00 -9.63
C PHE A 582 -16.12 12.47 -9.98
N ILE A 583 -15.77 13.70 -9.59
CA ILE A 583 -14.41 14.24 -9.68
C ILE A 583 -13.79 14.25 -8.28
N GLY A 584 -12.79 13.41 -8.07
CA GLY A 584 -12.21 13.16 -6.75
C GLY A 584 -11.45 14.33 -6.14
N PHE A 585 -11.21 14.20 -4.82
CA PHE A 585 -10.50 15.17 -4.01
C PHE A 585 -9.13 15.47 -4.63
N GLN A 586 -8.78 16.76 -4.76
CA GLN A 586 -7.50 17.19 -5.36
C GLN A 586 -7.24 16.65 -6.78
N ALA A 587 -8.26 16.17 -7.49
CA ALA A 587 -8.12 15.77 -8.89
C ALA A 587 -8.01 16.99 -9.80
N ILE A 588 -7.30 16.83 -10.92
CA ILE A 588 -7.13 17.86 -11.94
C ILE A 588 -7.74 17.36 -13.25
N VAL A 589 -8.66 18.13 -13.82
CA VAL A 589 -9.23 17.89 -15.16
C VAL A 589 -8.95 19.12 -16.02
N HIS A 590 -8.13 18.98 -17.05
CA HIS A 590 -7.67 20.09 -17.90
C HIS A 590 -7.83 19.77 -19.39
N ASP A 591 -8.50 20.64 -20.14
CA ASP A 591 -8.66 20.51 -21.61
C ASP A 591 -9.18 19.11 -22.00
N SER A 592 -10.26 18.64 -21.36
CA SER A 592 -10.66 17.22 -21.36
C SER A 592 -12.18 17.00 -21.39
N ILE A 593 -12.60 15.90 -22.02
CA ILE A 593 -14.00 15.45 -22.07
C ILE A 593 -14.15 14.23 -21.18
N ILE A 594 -15.02 14.30 -20.18
CA ILE A 594 -15.36 13.20 -19.28
C ILE A 594 -16.79 12.76 -19.59
N GLY A 595 -16.98 11.51 -20.01
CA GLY A 595 -18.30 10.93 -20.25
C GLY A 595 -19.14 10.79 -18.98
N SER A 596 -20.39 10.38 -19.14
CA SER A 596 -21.31 10.18 -18.00
C SER A 596 -20.93 8.94 -17.18
N HIS A 597 -21.33 8.88 -15.91
CA HIS A 597 -21.05 7.76 -15.01
C HIS A 597 -19.55 7.47 -14.82
N CYS A 598 -18.70 8.49 -14.94
CA CYS A 598 -17.27 8.34 -14.71
C CYS A 598 -16.90 8.59 -13.26
N TYR A 599 -15.84 7.93 -12.80
CA TYR A 599 -15.28 8.19 -11.47
C TYR A 599 -13.80 8.56 -11.61
N ILE A 600 -13.47 9.81 -11.33
CA ILE A 600 -12.09 10.29 -11.34
C ILE A 600 -11.54 10.19 -9.93
N GLY A 601 -10.55 9.32 -9.72
CA GLY A 601 -9.97 9.07 -8.42
C GLY A 601 -9.31 10.29 -7.78
N ILE A 602 -9.28 10.30 -6.45
CA ILE A 602 -8.50 11.23 -5.61
C ILE A 602 -7.09 11.47 -6.18
N GLY A 603 -6.74 12.75 -6.36
CA GLY A 603 -5.42 13.19 -6.83
C GLY A 603 -5.09 12.80 -8.27
N ALA A 604 -6.04 12.27 -9.04
CA ALA A 604 -5.80 11.92 -10.44
C ALA A 604 -5.72 13.18 -11.32
N ILE A 605 -4.93 13.09 -12.38
CA ILE A 605 -4.69 14.18 -13.34
C ILE A 605 -5.13 13.69 -14.72
N VAL A 606 -6.13 14.36 -15.30
CA VAL A 606 -6.69 14.07 -16.63
C VAL A 606 -6.46 15.29 -17.50
N VAL A 607 -5.69 15.15 -18.58
CA VAL A 607 -5.22 16.29 -19.38
C VAL A 607 -5.31 15.96 -20.87
N GLY A 608 -6.03 16.76 -21.65
CA GLY A 608 -5.96 16.68 -23.12
C GLY A 608 -6.55 15.41 -23.73
N VAL A 609 -7.41 14.70 -22.98
CA VAL A 609 -7.97 13.40 -23.37
C VAL A 609 -9.49 13.35 -23.23
N GLU A 610 -10.10 12.42 -23.97
CA GLU A 610 -11.51 12.07 -23.85
C GLU A 610 -11.65 10.75 -23.08
N ILE A 611 -12.34 10.79 -21.95
CA ILE A 611 -12.65 9.62 -21.13
C ILE A 611 -14.07 9.14 -21.49
N PRO A 612 -14.24 7.92 -22.03
CA PRO A 612 -15.56 7.37 -22.32
C PRO A 612 -16.41 7.21 -21.06
N SER A 613 -17.74 7.23 -21.23
CA SER A 613 -18.69 6.99 -20.15
C SER A 613 -18.42 5.68 -19.40
N GLY A 614 -18.65 5.67 -18.09
CA GLY A 614 -18.50 4.47 -17.26
C GLY A 614 -17.05 4.09 -16.94
N LYS A 615 -16.07 4.98 -17.16
CA LYS A 615 -14.65 4.70 -16.87
C LYS A 615 -14.23 5.20 -15.49
N TYR A 616 -13.42 4.39 -14.82
CA TYR A 616 -12.77 4.71 -13.56
C TYR A 616 -11.31 5.12 -13.81
N VAL A 617 -10.94 6.32 -13.36
CA VAL A 617 -9.55 6.77 -13.33
C VAL A 617 -8.96 6.47 -11.96
N PRO A 618 -7.93 5.61 -11.86
CA PRO A 618 -7.33 5.26 -10.58
C PRO A 618 -6.78 6.47 -9.82
N HIS A 619 -6.82 6.40 -8.49
CA HIS A 619 -6.24 7.41 -7.60
C HIS A 619 -4.78 7.75 -7.94
N GLY A 620 -4.46 9.05 -7.96
CA GLY A 620 -3.10 9.57 -8.20
C GLY A 620 -2.54 9.30 -9.60
N SER A 621 -3.34 8.77 -10.52
CA SER A 621 -2.88 8.44 -11.89
C SER A 621 -2.89 9.67 -12.80
N VAL A 622 -2.04 9.65 -13.83
CA VAL A 622 -1.96 10.72 -14.85
C VAL A 622 -2.38 10.17 -16.21
N ILE A 623 -3.50 10.64 -16.73
CA ILE A 623 -4.10 10.25 -18.01
C ILE A 623 -3.95 11.42 -19.00
N ASP A 624 -3.00 11.29 -19.92
CA ASP A 624 -2.57 12.32 -20.88
C ASP A 624 -2.44 11.77 -22.32
N SER A 625 -2.85 10.53 -22.56
CA SER A 625 -2.82 9.90 -23.88
C SER A 625 -3.95 8.90 -24.08
N ILE A 626 -4.30 8.63 -25.34
CA ILE A 626 -5.34 7.68 -25.73
C ILE A 626 -5.01 6.27 -25.22
N ASP A 627 -3.75 5.82 -25.34
CA ASP A 627 -3.31 4.51 -24.85
C ASP A 627 -3.62 4.31 -23.36
N LYS A 628 -3.48 5.38 -22.55
CA LYS A 628 -3.81 5.34 -21.13
C LYS A 628 -5.31 5.30 -20.88
N VAL A 629 -6.10 5.98 -21.71
CA VAL A 629 -7.57 5.94 -21.67
C VAL A 629 -8.09 4.53 -21.96
N GLU A 630 -7.53 3.84 -22.95
CA GLU A 630 -7.93 2.48 -23.32
C GLU A 630 -7.73 1.48 -22.17
N LEU A 631 -6.69 1.69 -21.37
CA LEU A 631 -6.36 0.87 -20.20
C LEU A 631 -7.22 1.19 -18.96
N LEU A 632 -8.07 2.21 -19.00
CA LEU A 632 -8.89 2.57 -17.85
C LEU A 632 -9.92 1.47 -17.53
N PRO A 633 -10.01 1.02 -16.26
CA PRO A 633 -11.06 0.12 -15.82
C PRO A 633 -12.44 0.76 -15.91
N LEU A 634 -13.49 -0.06 -15.82
CA LEU A 634 -14.86 0.42 -15.67
C LEU A 634 -15.11 0.83 -14.22
N VAL A 635 -16.04 1.76 -14.03
CA VAL A 635 -16.60 2.12 -12.73
C VAL A 635 -17.35 0.90 -12.16
N THR A 636 -17.20 0.67 -10.86
CA THR A 636 -17.93 -0.39 -10.14
C THR A 636 -19.18 0.16 -9.48
N ASP A 637 -20.12 -0.70 -9.07
CA ASP A 637 -21.34 -0.27 -8.37
C ASP A 637 -21.04 0.53 -7.10
N ALA A 638 -19.97 0.18 -6.38
CA ALA A 638 -19.53 0.92 -5.20
C ALA A 638 -19.13 2.37 -5.53
N HIS A 639 -18.52 2.61 -6.67
CA HIS A 639 -18.15 3.96 -7.12
C HIS A 639 -19.39 4.78 -7.54
N LEU A 640 -20.37 4.14 -8.20
CA LEU A 640 -21.63 4.79 -8.56
C LEU A 640 -22.42 5.19 -7.32
N HIS A 641 -22.65 4.23 -6.40
CA HIS A 641 -23.32 4.48 -5.13
C HIS A 641 -22.62 5.57 -4.32
N PHE A 642 -21.29 5.60 -4.32
CA PHE A 642 -20.55 6.66 -3.63
C PHE A 642 -20.89 8.06 -4.17
N ASN A 643 -20.98 8.25 -5.49
CA ASN A 643 -21.39 9.54 -6.04
C ASN A 643 -22.84 9.88 -5.67
N ASP A 644 -23.73 8.90 -5.75
CA ASP A 644 -25.14 9.08 -5.41
C ASP A 644 -25.33 9.51 -3.95
N ASP A 645 -24.62 8.86 -3.02
CA ASP A 645 -24.59 9.21 -1.60
C ASP A 645 -24.09 10.65 -1.39
N VAL A 646 -23.00 11.04 -2.07
CA VAL A 646 -22.44 12.40 -1.98
C VAL A 646 -23.42 13.43 -2.53
N VAL A 647 -24.06 13.15 -3.67
CA VAL A 647 -25.07 14.02 -4.27
C VAL A 647 -26.28 14.15 -3.32
N GLU A 648 -26.75 13.06 -2.72
CA GLU A 648 -27.87 13.07 -1.79
C GLU A 648 -27.58 13.92 -0.54
N VAL A 649 -26.41 13.73 0.07
CA VAL A 649 -25.96 14.54 1.22
C VAL A 649 -25.93 16.02 0.85
N ASN A 650 -25.36 16.37 -0.30
CA ASN A 650 -25.25 17.76 -0.72
C ASN A 650 -26.61 18.39 -1.09
N LYS A 651 -27.56 17.63 -1.64
CA LYS A 651 -28.96 18.07 -1.79
C LYS A 651 -29.58 18.42 -0.43
N GLY A 652 -29.28 17.62 0.60
CA GLY A 652 -29.67 17.89 1.99
C GLY A 652 -29.05 19.19 2.52
N LEU A 653 -27.75 19.41 2.28
CA LEU A 653 -27.03 20.62 2.69
C LEU A 653 -27.59 21.88 2.06
N VAL A 654 -27.93 21.87 0.76
CA VAL A 654 -28.56 23.01 0.08
C VAL A 654 -29.85 23.43 0.80
N LYS A 655 -30.72 22.46 1.13
CA LYS A 655 -31.97 22.74 1.84
C LYS A 655 -31.70 23.28 3.25
N ALA A 656 -30.77 22.67 3.99
CA ALA A 656 -30.44 23.05 5.35
C ALA A 656 -29.81 24.45 5.43
N TYR A 657 -28.80 24.74 4.61
CA TYR A 657 -28.11 26.01 4.63
C TYR A 657 -28.98 27.17 4.16
N LYS A 658 -29.88 26.95 3.20
CA LYS A 658 -30.82 27.99 2.80
C LYS A 658 -31.81 28.31 3.92
N LYS A 659 -32.32 27.29 4.62
CA LYS A 659 -33.18 27.49 5.79
C LYS A 659 -32.47 28.26 6.91
N HIS A 660 -31.17 28.00 7.11
CA HIS A 660 -30.36 28.70 8.11
C HIS A 660 -30.04 30.15 7.70
N ASN A 661 -29.71 30.40 6.42
CA ASN A 661 -29.46 31.76 5.92
C ASN A 661 -30.73 32.64 5.95
N THR A 662 -31.91 32.06 5.75
CA THR A 662 -33.18 32.80 5.92
C THR A 662 -33.44 33.14 7.40
N THR A 663 -33.14 32.24 8.34
CA THR A 663 -33.33 32.52 9.79
C THR A 663 -32.37 33.59 10.31
N PHE A 664 -31.13 33.61 9.84
CA PHE A 664 -30.17 34.66 10.19
C PHE A 664 -30.54 36.02 9.58
N SER A 665 -31.06 36.05 8.35
CA SER A 665 -31.60 37.27 7.73
C SER A 665 -32.71 37.86 8.58
N ASP A 666 -33.72 37.06 8.97
CA ASP A 666 -34.85 37.52 9.78
C ASP A 666 -34.43 38.00 11.19
N SER A 667 -33.39 37.39 11.78
CA SER A 667 -32.83 37.85 13.05
C SER A 667 -32.10 39.20 12.94
N LYS A 668 -31.42 39.47 11.81
CA LYS A 668 -30.76 40.75 11.52
C LYS A 668 -31.78 41.86 11.26
N THR A 669 -32.86 41.57 10.53
CA THR A 669 -33.96 42.54 10.31
C THR A 669 -34.67 42.87 11.61
N ASN A 670 -34.84 41.89 12.51
CA ASN A 670 -35.39 42.13 13.85
C ASN A 670 -34.44 42.95 14.74
N LEU A 671 -33.13 42.70 14.70
CA LEU A 671 -32.13 43.50 15.44
C LEU A 671 -32.02 44.94 14.92
N LEU A 672 -32.11 45.15 13.60
CA LEU A 672 -32.16 46.50 13.00
C LEU A 672 -33.47 47.24 13.33
N ASN A 673 -34.60 46.54 13.42
CA ASN A 673 -35.87 47.11 13.88
C ASN A 673 -35.93 47.38 15.39
N ILE A 674 -35.12 46.69 16.19
CA ILE A 674 -34.94 47.00 17.61
C ILE A 674 -34.02 48.21 17.78
N GLY A 675 -32.96 48.31 16.98
CA GLY A 675 -32.07 49.48 16.95
C GLY A 675 -32.73 50.76 16.47
N SER A 676 -33.71 50.70 15.56
CA SER A 676 -34.49 51.87 15.14
C SER A 676 -35.59 52.27 16.15
N LYS A 677 -36.01 51.36 17.03
CA LYS A 677 -36.95 51.63 18.13
C LYS A 677 -36.25 52.10 19.42
N LEU A 678 -34.97 51.79 19.58
CA LEU A 678 -34.11 52.30 20.65
C LEU A 678 -33.33 53.49 20.09
N ASN A 679 -33.89 54.69 20.24
CA ASN A 679 -33.35 55.96 19.74
C ASN A 679 -31.96 56.29 20.34
N LEU A 680 -30.93 55.55 19.95
CA LEU A 680 -29.54 55.76 20.32
C LEU A 680 -28.95 56.74 19.32
N GLN A 681 -28.99 58.03 19.69
CA GLN A 681 -28.21 59.07 19.03
C GLN A 681 -26.74 58.69 19.05
N SER A 682 -26.19 58.43 17.87
CA SER A 682 -24.76 58.27 17.64
C SER A 682 -24.09 59.64 17.61
N ASP A 683 -23.79 60.19 18.79
CA ASP A 683 -22.76 61.22 18.91
C ASP A 683 -21.54 60.62 19.62
N LYS A 684 -20.42 60.66 18.89
CA LYS A 684 -19.06 60.16 19.21
C LYS A 684 -18.84 58.67 19.00
N PHE A 685 -18.28 58.32 17.83
CA PHE A 685 -16.92 57.78 17.68
C PHE A 685 -16.50 57.81 16.21
#